data_AF-A0AAD4JXI1-F1
#
_entry.id   AF-A0AAD4JXI1-F1
#
_cell.length_a   1.000
_cell.length_b   1.000
_cell.length_c   1.000
_cell.angle_alpha   90.00
_cell.angle_beta   90.00
_cell.angle_gamma   90.00
#
_symmetry.space_group_name_H-M   'P 1'
#
loop_
_entity.id
_entity.type
_entity.pdbx_description
1 polymer ?
#
loop_
_entity_poly.entity_id
_entity_poly.type
_entity_poly.pdbx_seq_one_letter_code
_entity_poly.pdbx_strand_id
1 'polypeptide(L)'
;VIVLPHSIGLLIAFVATRFLERGFDETSTTLTRGSKDTCTFLQDVSNHIHHLYMYNYEELESHLTELMNEASTHIFLDLADSSESNAMAELERIINNMPEAKRILSEIAVLEKELRFNVAMLRDGMRGLKRDVTFTCTILLADSKCRDLMYHSMLQFLDSYNCLHLDKLPHTDIFVEAIGLIIKSDVDEIPRRAIDRFRKVGDKIQIAMEAIIPALRMDISRGHDLFQKEATKVRNFVDAMISDVHFRTVESTKSFEDIYEKFGSDRNAVSLIACLFILLIVLALIAALIFGCCINKITGTHFLLLAMMLIFCIFSLLLLTAIFYFVIGAIAYQGVCAPLRDREGNALFSQVDSEMDLNEFLPASGADRDSIKPLRMSKMIRACQANESIFQLLQQHGVYNPEDIRDLKIMSENEEDDKREMNFDEDLTKFFMLTTEERNSLEDMRTGNLSDYFSATYAERMCAPLTPDLKEIQKELESLSNEINVVSEQWNDYNRVGRVSLKNEAMHLHLYEQKYTTEIMKLMEQLNKKLAVVDGLILYENRNFSNSVDILLSAILRSESFIKTKGTHYVNKLGVNLTSELNNQIDDYLKHLSDQIELNVGRCSPLSYIYYRGVDLICYRLVDPLSAYWLGMLICCFTFIPVLFVAHHLMCLWKRLHSYRVAPIAAVLPMTGCPTCTGAPFVPPPIITCTGAHETFCVCTEGRQNRTDGGA
;
A
#
# COMPACT_ATOMS: atom_id res chain seq x y z
N VAL A 1 -1.48 -50.96 44.81
CA VAL A 1 -2.58 -50.49 43.94
C VAL A 1 -3.21 -49.21 44.46
N ILE A 2 -3.65 -49.12 45.72
CA ILE A 2 -4.38 -47.94 46.24
C ILE A 2 -3.50 -46.70 46.51
N VAL A 3 -2.19 -46.89 46.77
CA VAL A 3 -1.24 -45.78 46.99
C VAL A 3 -1.00 -44.94 45.72
N LEU A 4 -1.16 -45.54 44.53
CA LEU A 4 -0.82 -44.89 43.25
C LEU A 4 -1.80 -43.75 42.89
N PRO A 5 -3.13 -43.97 42.87
CA PRO A 5 -4.11 -42.89 42.68
C PRO A 5 -3.96 -41.76 43.71
N HIS A 6 -3.61 -42.11 44.95
CA HIS A 6 -3.45 -41.14 46.02
C HIS A 6 -2.21 -40.25 45.81
N SER A 7 -1.09 -40.84 45.38
CA SER A 7 0.11 -40.09 45.00
C SER A 7 -0.10 -39.18 43.78
N ILE A 8 -0.92 -39.62 42.82
CA ILE A 8 -1.30 -38.80 41.65
C ILE A 8 -2.17 -37.61 42.08
N GLY A 9 -3.18 -37.83 42.92
CA GLY A 9 -4.03 -36.75 43.44
C GLY A 9 -3.23 -35.70 44.22
N LEU A 10 -2.27 -36.14 45.04
CA LEU A 10 -1.35 -35.26 45.76
C LEU A 10 -0.45 -34.45 44.81
N LEU A 11 0.10 -35.09 43.78
CA LEU A 11 0.92 -34.42 42.77
C LEU A 11 0.12 -33.35 42.02
N ILE A 12 -1.10 -33.67 41.59
CA ILE A 12 -1.99 -32.73 40.90
C ILE A 12 -2.30 -31.52 41.79
N ALA A 13 -2.68 -31.75 43.06
CA ALA A 13 -3.00 -30.66 43.99
C ALA A 13 -1.77 -29.77 44.29
N PHE A 14 -0.59 -30.36 44.44
CA PHE A 14 0.65 -29.60 44.67
C PHE A 14 1.04 -28.76 43.45
N VAL A 15 1.01 -29.35 42.26
CA VAL A 15 1.34 -28.67 41.00
C VAL A 15 0.32 -27.57 40.70
N ALA A 16 -0.97 -27.83 40.91
CA ALA A 16 -2.04 -26.85 40.75
C ALA A 16 -1.84 -25.63 41.67
N THR A 17 -1.44 -25.85 42.92
CA THR A 17 -1.17 -24.75 43.88
C THR A 17 -0.04 -23.83 43.39
N ARG A 18 1.04 -24.42 42.86
CA ARG A 18 2.17 -23.67 42.26
C ARG A 18 1.81 -22.93 40.99
N PHE A 19 1.01 -23.53 40.12
CA PHE A 19 0.52 -22.85 38.92
C PHE A 19 -0.41 -21.69 39.26
N LEU A 20 -1.28 -21.84 40.26
CA LEU A 20 -2.13 -20.75 40.74
C LEU A 20 -1.34 -19.56 41.29
N GLU A 21 -0.29 -19.82 42.07
CA GLU A 21 0.59 -18.78 42.62
C GLU A 21 1.20 -17.93 41.48
N ARG A 22 1.79 -18.59 40.47
CA ARG A 22 2.31 -17.90 39.28
C ARG A 22 1.21 -17.23 38.45
N GLY A 23 0.03 -17.84 38.40
CA GLY A 23 -1.09 -17.35 37.61
C GLY A 23 -1.61 -15.98 38.05
N PHE A 24 -1.59 -15.68 39.36
CA PHE A 24 -2.02 -14.37 39.88
C PHE A 24 -1.07 -13.25 39.44
N ASP A 25 0.24 -13.42 39.65
CA ASP A 25 1.27 -12.46 39.24
C ASP A 25 1.23 -12.22 37.72
N GLU A 26 1.17 -13.31 36.95
CA GLU A 26 1.15 -13.23 35.50
C GLU A 26 -0.15 -12.61 34.95
N THR A 27 -1.28 -12.78 35.63
CA THR A 27 -2.58 -12.20 35.22
C THR A 27 -2.61 -10.70 35.43
N SER A 28 -2.14 -10.20 36.58
CA SER A 28 -2.03 -8.76 36.86
C SER A 28 -1.18 -8.05 35.79
N THR A 29 -0.02 -8.62 35.46
CA THR A 29 0.83 -8.04 34.39
C THR A 29 0.17 -8.13 33.01
N THR A 30 -0.66 -9.13 32.75
CA THR A 30 -1.36 -9.29 31.47
C THR A 30 -2.49 -8.26 31.33
N LEU A 31 -3.28 -8.02 32.39
CA LEU A 31 -4.31 -6.99 32.39
C LEU A 31 -3.73 -5.60 32.16
N THR A 32 -2.61 -5.29 32.83
CA THR A 32 -1.90 -4.02 32.65
C THR A 32 -1.38 -3.87 31.21
N ARG A 33 -0.84 -4.93 30.62
CA ARG A 33 -0.40 -4.91 29.20
C ARG A 33 -1.58 -4.75 28.24
N GLY A 34 -2.66 -5.51 28.42
CA GLY A 34 -3.84 -5.42 27.56
C GLY A 34 -4.51 -4.04 27.60
N SER A 35 -4.52 -3.40 28.77
CA SER A 35 -4.96 -2.01 28.92
C SER A 35 -4.04 -1.04 28.17
N LYS A 36 -2.72 -1.16 28.34
CA LYS A 36 -1.75 -0.34 27.61
C LYS A 36 -1.88 -0.49 26.10
N ASP A 37 -2.08 -1.72 25.61
CA ASP A 37 -2.27 -1.99 24.18
C ASP A 37 -3.60 -1.38 23.68
N THR A 38 -4.66 -1.42 24.49
CA THR A 38 -5.94 -0.76 24.18
C THR A 38 -5.78 0.77 24.13
N CYS A 39 -5.08 1.38 25.09
CA CYS A 39 -4.79 2.81 25.08
C CYS A 39 -3.93 3.21 23.88
N THR A 40 -2.95 2.37 23.50
CA THR A 40 -2.11 2.61 22.31
C THR A 40 -2.95 2.56 21.05
N PHE A 41 -3.85 1.57 20.91
CA PHE A 41 -4.78 1.51 19.79
C PHE A 41 -5.66 2.77 19.68
N LEU A 42 -6.24 3.24 20.79
CA LEU A 42 -7.04 4.46 20.81
C LEU A 42 -6.21 5.70 20.46
N GLN A 43 -4.99 5.79 20.97
CA GLN A 43 -4.06 6.87 20.62
C GLN A 43 -3.71 6.87 19.14
N ASP A 44 -3.47 5.69 18.55
CA ASP A 44 -3.19 5.55 17.11
C ASP A 44 -4.38 5.99 16.26
N VAL A 45 -5.61 5.69 16.69
CA VAL A 45 -6.84 6.19 16.04
C VAL A 45 -6.90 7.71 16.07
N SER A 46 -6.68 8.33 17.24
CA SER A 46 -6.66 9.78 17.41
C SER A 46 -5.58 10.44 16.55
N ASN A 47 -4.37 9.88 16.53
CA ASN A 47 -3.26 10.37 15.73
C ASN A 47 -3.54 10.25 14.21
N HIS A 48 -4.13 9.14 13.76
CA HIS A 48 -4.48 8.95 12.35
C HIS A 48 -5.55 9.96 11.90
N ILE A 49 -6.55 10.23 12.74
CA ILE A 49 -7.57 11.24 12.47
C ILE A 49 -6.94 12.62 12.44
N HIS A 50 -6.10 12.96 13.42
CA HIS A 50 -5.38 14.22 13.41
C HIS A 50 -4.55 14.39 12.13
N HIS A 51 -3.91 13.33 11.65
CA HIS A 51 -3.15 13.34 10.40
C HIS A 51 -4.04 13.61 9.18
N LEU A 52 -5.19 12.93 9.08
CA LEU A 52 -6.15 13.14 7.99
C LEU A 52 -6.78 14.54 8.03
N TYR A 53 -7.11 15.07 9.20
CA TYR A 53 -7.77 16.37 9.32
C TYR A 53 -6.80 17.55 9.19
N MET A 54 -5.56 17.40 9.67
CA MET A 54 -4.58 18.50 9.68
C MET A 54 -3.59 18.37 8.54
N TYR A 55 -2.72 17.37 8.56
CA TYR A 55 -1.59 17.28 7.63
C TYR A 55 -2.04 17.09 6.18
N ASN A 56 -2.97 16.17 5.92
CA ASN A 56 -3.49 15.98 4.57
C ASN A 56 -4.25 17.21 4.05
N TYR A 57 -4.91 17.95 4.95
CA TYR A 57 -5.61 19.17 4.55
C TYR A 57 -4.62 20.33 4.29
N GLU A 58 -3.55 20.44 5.08
CA GLU A 58 -2.45 21.37 4.82
C GLU A 58 -1.78 21.10 3.46
N GLU A 59 -1.63 19.82 3.08
CA GLU A 59 -1.16 19.43 1.75
C GLU A 59 -2.13 19.89 0.64
N LEU A 60 -3.44 19.67 0.83
CA LEU A 60 -4.46 20.16 -0.10
C LEU A 60 -4.44 21.69 -0.20
N GLU A 61 -4.42 22.40 0.93
CA GLU A 61 -4.37 23.87 0.97
C GLU A 61 -3.15 24.40 0.21
N SER A 62 -1.98 23.78 0.40
CA SER A 62 -0.77 24.14 -0.32
C SER A 62 -0.93 23.91 -1.83
N HIS A 63 -1.49 22.77 -2.24
CA HIS A 63 -1.74 22.46 -3.64
C HIS A 63 -2.72 23.44 -4.30
N LEU A 64 -3.84 23.72 -3.65
CA LEU A 64 -4.83 24.69 -4.14
C LEU A 64 -4.24 26.11 -4.19
N THR A 65 -3.39 26.47 -3.22
CA THR A 65 -2.69 27.76 -3.21
C THR A 65 -1.71 27.88 -4.37
N GLU A 66 -0.95 26.83 -4.68
CA GLU A 66 -0.07 26.77 -5.85
C GLU A 66 -0.86 26.90 -7.15
N LEU A 67 -1.94 26.13 -7.29
CA LEU A 67 -2.84 26.18 -8.45
C LEU A 67 -3.41 27.59 -8.67
N MET A 68 -3.83 28.27 -7.59
CA MET A 68 -4.30 29.67 -7.67
C MET A 68 -3.20 30.66 -8.07
N ASN A 69 -1.97 30.48 -7.58
CA ASN A 69 -0.86 31.35 -7.93
C ASN A 69 -0.45 31.22 -9.41
N GLU A 70 -0.53 30.01 -9.96
CA GLU A 70 -0.20 29.73 -11.37
C GLU A 70 -1.38 29.94 -12.33
N ALA A 71 -2.61 30.06 -11.81
CA ALA A 71 -3.84 30.15 -12.60
C ALA A 71 -3.81 31.26 -13.65
N SER A 72 -3.28 32.45 -13.32
CA SER A 72 -3.16 33.55 -14.28
C SER A 72 -2.31 33.19 -15.51
N THR A 73 -1.24 32.43 -15.29
CA THR A 73 -0.35 31.94 -16.35
C THR A 73 -1.04 30.88 -17.18
N HIS A 74 -1.72 29.91 -16.55
CA HIS A 74 -2.48 28.88 -17.26
C HIS A 74 -3.61 29.47 -18.12
N ILE A 75 -4.38 30.42 -17.59
CA ILE A 75 -5.44 31.11 -18.34
C ILE A 75 -4.86 31.84 -19.55
N PHE A 76 -3.70 32.51 -19.40
CA PHE A 76 -3.02 33.16 -20.52
C PHE A 76 -2.52 32.16 -21.57
N LEU A 77 -1.97 31.02 -21.16
CA LEU A 77 -1.52 29.96 -22.06
C LEU A 77 -2.69 29.31 -22.81
N ASP A 78 -3.81 29.05 -22.14
CA ASP A 78 -5.03 28.52 -22.77
C ASP A 78 -5.63 29.51 -23.78
N LEU A 79 -5.55 30.81 -23.47
CA LEU A 79 -5.90 31.87 -24.42
C LEU A 79 -4.94 31.87 -25.62
N ALA A 80 -3.63 31.71 -25.38
CA ALA A 80 -2.62 31.67 -26.43
C ALA A 80 -2.81 30.48 -27.38
N ASP A 81 -3.10 29.30 -26.84
CA ASP A 81 -3.31 28.07 -27.62
C ASP A 81 -4.62 28.15 -28.42
N SER A 82 -5.71 28.53 -27.76
CA SER A 82 -7.04 28.64 -28.41
C SER A 82 -7.12 29.74 -29.47
N SER A 83 -6.26 30.76 -29.36
CA SER A 83 -6.16 31.83 -30.36
C SER A 83 -5.18 31.50 -31.48
N GLU A 84 -4.44 30.38 -31.44
CA GLU A 84 -3.32 30.10 -32.36
C GLU A 84 -2.16 31.11 -32.26
N SER A 85 -2.00 31.80 -31.13
CA SER A 85 -0.93 32.80 -30.92
C SER A 85 0.48 32.21 -30.96
N ASN A 86 0.60 30.88 -30.83
CA ASN A 86 1.85 30.14 -31.00
C ASN A 86 2.48 30.34 -32.39
N ALA A 87 1.68 30.68 -33.42
CA ALA A 87 2.19 31.03 -34.74
C ALA A 87 3.16 32.22 -34.73
N MET A 88 3.03 33.13 -33.76
CA MET A 88 3.95 34.25 -33.59
C MET A 88 5.36 33.80 -33.15
N ALA A 89 5.43 32.81 -32.25
CA ALA A 89 6.71 32.25 -31.79
C ALA A 89 7.43 31.48 -32.91
N GLU A 90 6.67 30.76 -33.74
CA GLU A 90 7.23 30.09 -34.93
C GLU A 90 7.73 31.09 -35.98
N LEU A 91 7.00 32.19 -36.20
CA LEU A 91 7.45 33.26 -37.08
C LEU A 91 8.72 33.93 -36.54
N GLU A 92 8.79 34.17 -35.23
CA GLU A 92 10.00 34.65 -34.56
C GLU A 92 11.17 33.68 -34.78
N ARG A 93 10.96 32.37 -34.58
CA ARG A 93 11.97 31.33 -34.80
C ARG A 93 12.53 31.39 -36.21
N ILE A 94 11.67 31.43 -37.22
CA ILE A 94 12.08 31.49 -38.63
C ILE A 94 12.94 32.72 -38.90
N ILE A 95 12.51 33.90 -38.43
CA ILE A 95 13.21 35.16 -38.72
C ILE A 95 14.53 35.25 -37.93
N ASN A 96 14.55 34.86 -36.65
CA ASN A 96 15.77 34.83 -35.83
C ASN A 96 16.83 33.85 -36.39
N ASN A 97 16.40 32.78 -37.07
CA ASN A 97 17.29 31.80 -37.68
C ASN A 97 17.83 32.21 -39.06
N MET A 98 17.37 33.34 -39.63
CA MET A 98 17.81 33.82 -40.95
C MET A 98 19.33 34.02 -41.07
N PRO A 99 20.05 34.58 -40.07
CA PRO A 99 21.50 34.74 -40.17
C PRO A 99 22.25 33.40 -40.30
N GLU A 100 21.81 32.39 -39.55
CA GLU A 100 22.40 31.06 -39.60
C GLU A 100 22.03 30.32 -40.90
N ALA A 101 20.77 30.43 -41.33
CA ALA A 101 20.33 29.90 -42.61
C ALA A 101 21.13 30.49 -43.78
N LYS A 102 21.42 31.80 -43.76
CA LYS A 102 22.27 32.47 -44.76
C LYS A 102 23.68 31.89 -44.79
N ARG A 103 24.27 31.65 -43.62
CA ARG A 103 25.63 31.08 -43.49
C ARG A 103 25.69 29.69 -44.13
N ILE A 104 24.72 28.83 -43.81
CA ILE A 104 24.64 27.47 -44.34
C ILE A 104 24.33 27.50 -45.85
N LEU A 105 23.41 28.35 -46.31
CA LEU A 105 23.13 28.50 -47.74
C LEU A 105 24.34 29.02 -48.53
N SER A 106 25.20 29.82 -47.91
CA SER A 106 26.46 30.26 -48.54
C SER A 106 27.42 29.07 -48.74
N GLU A 107 27.48 28.14 -47.79
CA GLU A 107 28.24 26.90 -47.95
C GLU A 107 27.60 25.97 -49.00
N ILE A 108 26.27 25.86 -49.00
CA ILE A 108 25.52 25.09 -50.00
C ILE A 108 25.80 25.65 -51.40
N ALA A 109 25.87 26.97 -51.57
CA ALA A 109 26.20 27.59 -52.87
C ALA A 109 27.60 27.20 -53.37
N VAL A 110 28.58 27.04 -52.47
CA VAL A 110 29.93 26.55 -52.83
C VAL A 110 29.88 25.06 -53.20
N LEU A 111 29.21 24.24 -52.39
CA LEU A 111 29.08 22.80 -52.62
C LEU A 111 28.29 22.49 -53.90
N GLU A 112 27.25 23.27 -54.20
CA GLU A 112 26.47 23.18 -55.43
C GLU A 112 27.37 23.40 -56.66
N LYS A 113 28.24 24.42 -56.62
CA LYS A 113 29.21 24.72 -57.69
C LYS A 113 30.22 23.57 -57.85
N GLU A 114 30.74 23.04 -56.75
CA GLU A 114 31.67 21.91 -56.75
C GLU A 114 31.01 20.62 -57.27
N LEU A 115 29.77 20.35 -56.87
CA LEU A 115 28.98 19.21 -57.34
C LEU A 115 28.78 19.28 -58.86
N ARG A 116 28.36 20.44 -59.39
CA ARG A 116 28.20 20.64 -60.84
C ARG A 116 29.52 20.43 -61.59
N PHE A 117 30.62 20.94 -61.04
CA PHE A 117 31.94 20.78 -61.64
C PHE A 117 32.37 19.31 -61.71
N ASN A 118 32.27 18.57 -60.60
CA ASN A 118 32.67 17.16 -60.56
C ASN A 118 31.79 16.28 -61.46
N VAL A 119 30.48 16.53 -61.49
CA VAL A 119 29.56 15.83 -62.39
C VAL A 119 29.88 16.12 -63.86
N ALA A 120 30.23 17.37 -64.20
CA ALA A 120 30.67 17.71 -65.55
C ALA A 120 31.97 16.99 -65.94
N MET A 121 32.94 16.86 -65.03
CA MET A 121 34.19 16.11 -65.26
C MET A 121 33.95 14.61 -65.42
N LEU A 122 33.11 14.00 -64.59
CA LEU A 122 32.74 12.59 -64.76
C LEU A 122 32.03 12.35 -66.09
N ARG A 123 31.08 13.23 -66.44
CA ARG A 123 30.35 13.17 -67.72
C ARG A 123 31.29 13.25 -68.92
N ASP A 124 32.28 14.13 -68.88
CA ASP A 124 33.27 14.25 -69.96
C ASP A 124 34.23 13.04 -70.00
N GLY A 125 34.68 12.54 -68.85
CA GLY A 125 35.49 11.33 -68.74
C GLY A 125 34.81 10.09 -69.30
N MET A 126 33.52 9.88 -68.97
CA MET A 126 32.72 8.77 -69.51
C MET A 126 32.57 8.86 -71.04
N ARG A 127 32.44 10.07 -71.59
CA ARG A 127 32.40 10.29 -73.06
C ARG A 127 33.74 9.95 -73.73
N GLY A 128 34.85 10.28 -73.08
CA GLY A 128 36.19 9.91 -73.53
C GLY A 128 36.37 8.39 -73.56
N LEU A 129 36.07 7.73 -72.45
CA LEU A 129 36.23 6.29 -72.31
C LEU A 129 35.39 5.49 -73.32
N LYS A 130 34.11 5.87 -73.48
CA LYS A 130 33.23 5.25 -74.48
C LYS A 130 33.84 5.35 -75.88
N ARG A 131 34.44 6.49 -76.23
CA ARG A 131 35.09 6.71 -77.52
C ARG A 131 36.30 5.82 -77.71
N ASP A 132 37.16 5.74 -76.69
CA ASP A 132 38.44 5.04 -76.76
C ASP A 132 38.26 3.51 -76.79
N VAL A 133 37.35 2.96 -75.96
CA VAL A 133 36.99 1.53 -76.00
C VAL A 133 36.33 1.17 -77.33
N THR A 134 35.43 2.02 -77.85
CA THR A 134 34.81 1.81 -79.17
C THR A 134 35.86 1.72 -80.27
N PHE A 135 36.83 2.65 -80.28
CA PHE A 135 37.92 2.66 -81.24
C PHE A 135 38.79 1.40 -81.14
N THR A 136 39.19 1.01 -79.93
CA THR A 136 40.02 -0.16 -79.69
C THR A 136 39.35 -1.47 -80.11
N CYS A 137 38.07 -1.65 -79.76
CA CYS A 137 37.31 -2.86 -80.10
C CYS A 137 37.02 -2.99 -81.61
N THR A 138 36.76 -1.87 -82.29
CA THR A 138 36.38 -1.89 -83.72
C THR A 138 37.56 -1.84 -84.68
N ILE A 139 38.62 -1.09 -84.35
CA ILE A 139 39.74 -0.82 -85.26
C ILE A 139 40.98 -1.64 -84.92
N LEU A 140 41.35 -1.77 -83.64
CA LEU A 140 42.63 -2.37 -83.24
C LEU A 140 42.57 -3.89 -83.10
N LEU A 141 41.49 -4.42 -82.53
CA LEU A 141 41.35 -5.85 -82.20
C LEU A 141 40.44 -6.60 -83.19
N ALA A 142 39.33 -5.98 -83.61
CA ALA A 142 38.32 -6.56 -84.51
C ALA A 142 37.83 -7.98 -84.13
N ASP A 143 37.96 -8.34 -82.86
CA ASP A 143 37.66 -9.67 -82.33
C ASP A 143 36.14 -9.88 -82.11
N SER A 144 35.68 -11.13 -82.16
CA SER A 144 34.28 -11.46 -81.87
C SER A 144 33.86 -11.08 -80.45
N LYS A 145 34.77 -11.20 -79.47
CA LYS A 145 34.52 -10.85 -78.06
C LYS A 145 34.43 -9.34 -77.87
N CYS A 146 35.19 -8.55 -78.64
CA CYS A 146 35.05 -7.10 -78.66
C CYS A 146 33.66 -6.66 -79.15
N ARG A 147 33.13 -7.33 -80.19
CA ARG A 147 31.75 -7.08 -80.63
C ARG A 147 30.75 -7.48 -79.56
N ASP A 148 30.94 -8.63 -78.93
CA ASP A 148 30.08 -9.13 -77.86
C ASP A 148 30.00 -8.14 -76.68
N LEU A 149 31.15 -7.63 -76.22
CA LEU A 149 31.23 -6.60 -75.19
C LEU A 149 30.45 -5.34 -75.60
N MET A 150 30.64 -4.86 -76.83
CA MET A 150 30.01 -3.63 -77.30
C MET A 150 28.47 -3.71 -77.41
N TYR A 151 27.93 -4.91 -77.65
CA TYR A 151 26.48 -5.15 -77.75
C TYR A 151 25.83 -5.45 -76.40
N HIS A 152 26.53 -6.15 -75.50
CA HIS A 152 25.95 -6.62 -74.24
C HIS A 152 26.30 -5.75 -73.03
N SER A 153 27.40 -4.99 -73.08
CA SER A 153 27.77 -4.07 -71.98
C SER A 153 26.99 -2.76 -72.04
N MET A 154 26.82 -2.12 -70.88
CA MET A 154 26.21 -0.79 -70.78
C MET A 154 27.13 0.36 -71.26
N LEU A 155 28.26 0.04 -71.91
CA LEU A 155 29.27 1.01 -72.36
C LEU A 155 28.68 2.11 -73.25
N GLN A 156 27.68 1.78 -74.09
CA GLN A 156 27.04 2.75 -74.98
C GLN A 156 26.17 3.79 -74.26
N PHE A 157 25.83 3.60 -72.99
CA PHE A 157 24.94 4.48 -72.23
C PHE A 157 25.64 5.21 -71.07
N LEU A 158 26.97 5.05 -70.94
CA LEU A 158 27.76 5.63 -69.85
C LEU A 158 27.62 7.16 -69.73
N ASP A 159 27.56 7.87 -70.86
CA ASP A 159 27.55 9.33 -70.89
C ASP A 159 26.15 9.97 -70.90
N SER A 160 25.11 9.15 -71.07
CA SER A 160 23.71 9.57 -71.19
C SER A 160 22.84 9.09 -70.03
N TYR A 161 23.45 8.70 -68.91
CA TYR A 161 22.72 8.24 -67.73
C TYR A 161 21.93 9.40 -67.10
N ASN A 162 20.66 9.17 -66.76
CA ASN A 162 19.73 10.24 -66.36
C ASN A 162 20.24 11.10 -65.19
N CYS A 163 20.88 10.46 -64.21
CA CYS A 163 21.37 11.12 -63.00
C CYS A 163 22.72 11.87 -63.18
N LEU A 164 23.33 11.79 -64.36
CA LEU A 164 24.57 12.47 -64.70
C LEU A 164 24.34 13.94 -65.14
N HIS A 165 23.07 14.36 -65.27
CA HIS A 165 22.64 15.66 -65.76
C HIS A 165 22.03 16.54 -64.67
N LEU A 166 22.87 17.15 -63.83
CA LEU A 166 22.46 18.06 -62.75
C LEU A 166 22.27 19.53 -63.17
N ASP A 167 22.08 19.78 -64.46
CA ASP A 167 22.09 21.14 -65.01
C ASP A 167 20.87 21.97 -64.53
N LYS A 168 19.80 21.30 -64.09
CA LYS A 168 18.54 21.89 -63.59
C LYS A 168 18.47 22.11 -62.08
N LEU A 169 19.57 21.94 -61.34
CA LEU A 169 19.59 22.29 -59.91
C LEU A 169 19.27 23.79 -59.73
N PRO A 170 18.58 24.19 -58.65
CA PRO A 170 18.40 25.61 -58.33
C PRO A 170 19.73 26.33 -58.11
N HIS A 171 19.77 27.63 -58.40
CA HIS A 171 20.94 28.47 -58.10
C HIS A 171 20.83 29.01 -56.69
N THR A 172 21.69 28.50 -55.80
CA THR A 172 21.60 28.80 -54.36
C THR A 172 21.91 30.27 -54.04
N ASP A 173 22.70 30.94 -54.89
CA ASP A 173 23.11 32.35 -54.72
C ASP A 173 21.89 33.30 -54.61
N ILE A 174 20.79 33.00 -55.32
CA ILE A 174 19.55 33.80 -55.28
C ILE A 174 18.95 33.80 -53.87
N PHE A 175 18.95 32.65 -53.20
CA PHE A 175 18.41 32.50 -51.85
C PHE A 175 19.31 33.16 -50.80
N VAL A 176 20.63 33.10 -50.97
CA VAL A 176 21.61 33.77 -50.10
C VAL A 176 21.42 35.30 -50.14
N GLU A 177 21.23 35.86 -51.34
CA GLU A 177 20.96 37.29 -51.50
C GLU A 177 19.60 37.68 -50.90
N ALA A 178 18.56 36.87 -51.15
CA ALA A 178 17.21 37.11 -50.63
C ALA A 178 17.20 37.17 -49.09
N ILE A 179 17.80 36.19 -48.40
CA ILE A 179 17.94 36.23 -46.94
C ILE A 179 18.79 37.44 -46.49
N GLY A 180 19.81 37.79 -47.27
CA GLY A 180 20.62 38.98 -47.02
C GLY A 180 19.84 40.29 -47.05
N LEU A 181 18.78 40.39 -47.85
CA LEU A 181 17.86 41.53 -47.87
C LEU A 181 16.93 41.53 -46.66
N ILE A 182 16.37 40.36 -46.30
CA ILE A 182 15.47 40.20 -45.14
C ILE A 182 16.16 40.63 -43.84
N ILE A 183 17.41 40.21 -43.65
CA ILE A 183 18.22 40.58 -42.48
C ILE A 183 18.47 42.10 -42.40
N LYS A 184 18.54 42.80 -43.55
CA LYS A 184 18.78 44.26 -43.58
C LYS A 184 17.52 45.08 -43.37
N SER A 185 16.33 44.48 -43.50
CA SER A 185 15.05 45.16 -43.37
C SER A 185 14.49 45.17 -41.92
N ASP A 186 15.30 44.76 -40.93
CA ASP A 186 14.95 44.77 -39.49
C ASP A 186 13.58 44.12 -39.17
N VAL A 187 13.23 43.06 -39.92
CA VAL A 187 11.97 42.31 -39.77
C VAL A 187 11.97 41.45 -38.50
N ASP A 188 13.14 41.19 -37.91
CA ASP A 188 13.33 40.39 -36.70
C ASP A 188 12.70 41.01 -35.46
N GLU A 189 12.54 42.33 -35.41
CA GLU A 189 11.86 42.98 -34.29
C GLU A 189 10.33 42.82 -34.33
N ILE A 190 9.73 42.55 -35.50
CA ILE A 190 8.28 42.53 -35.67
C ILE A 190 7.62 41.45 -34.79
N PRO A 191 8.02 40.16 -34.85
CA PRO A 191 7.43 39.14 -33.99
C PRO A 191 7.63 39.44 -32.50
N ARG A 192 8.79 39.97 -32.11
CA ARG A 192 9.09 40.31 -30.71
C ARG A 192 8.15 41.37 -30.17
N ARG A 193 7.91 42.44 -30.93
CA ARG A 193 6.96 43.49 -30.55
C ARG A 193 5.54 42.95 -30.47
N ALA A 194 5.16 42.05 -31.37
CA ALA A 194 3.84 41.44 -31.35
C ALA A 194 3.63 40.51 -30.13
N ILE A 195 4.65 39.74 -29.75
CA ILE A 195 4.66 38.93 -28.51
C ILE A 195 4.56 39.83 -27.28
N ASP A 196 5.27 40.96 -27.23
CA ASP A 196 5.18 41.93 -26.12
C ASP A 196 3.77 42.55 -26.01
N ARG A 197 3.14 42.90 -27.14
CA ARG A 197 1.75 43.38 -27.17
C ARG A 197 0.78 42.31 -26.63
N PHE A 198 0.99 41.05 -26.97
CA PHE A 198 0.17 39.95 -26.48
C PHE A 198 0.37 39.69 -24.99
N ARG A 199 1.62 39.74 -24.50
CA ARG A 199 1.95 39.55 -23.08
C ARG A 199 1.25 40.56 -22.18
N LYS A 200 1.04 41.79 -22.64
CA LYS A 200 0.25 42.81 -21.92
C LYS A 200 -1.20 42.39 -21.66
N VAL A 201 -1.77 41.48 -22.46
CA VAL A 201 -3.08 40.86 -22.17
C VAL A 201 -2.94 39.91 -20.99
N GLY A 202 -1.87 39.11 -20.94
CA GLY A 202 -1.51 38.28 -19.78
C GLY A 202 -1.35 39.08 -18.49
N ASP A 203 -0.64 40.21 -18.53
CA ASP A 203 -0.47 41.08 -17.37
C ASP A 203 -1.83 41.58 -16.83
N LYS A 204 -2.78 41.88 -17.71
CA LYS A 204 -4.14 42.27 -17.31
C LYS A 204 -4.93 41.10 -16.70
N ILE A 205 -4.76 39.89 -17.23
CA ILE A 205 -5.36 38.67 -16.65
C ILE A 205 -4.81 38.44 -15.25
N GLN A 206 -3.50 38.63 -15.04
CA GLN A 206 -2.86 38.53 -13.74
C GLN A 206 -3.48 39.51 -12.74
N ILE A 207 -3.65 40.79 -13.12
CA ILE A 207 -4.27 41.80 -12.25
C ILE A 207 -5.72 41.40 -11.88
N ALA A 208 -6.49 40.87 -12.82
CA ALA A 208 -7.86 40.41 -12.54
C ALA A 208 -7.87 39.21 -11.58
N MET A 209 -6.92 38.29 -11.71
CA MET A 209 -6.76 37.14 -10.82
C MET A 209 -6.32 37.55 -9.40
N GLU A 210 -5.37 38.49 -9.29
CA GLU A 210 -4.88 39.00 -8.00
C GLU A 210 -5.98 39.61 -7.13
N ALA A 211 -7.08 40.08 -7.74
CA ALA A 211 -8.24 40.60 -7.01
C ALA A 211 -9.07 39.49 -6.31
N ILE A 212 -9.13 38.28 -6.87
CA ILE A 212 -9.99 37.19 -6.36
C ILE A 212 -9.23 36.16 -5.50
N ILE A 213 -7.94 35.94 -5.78
CA ILE A 213 -7.11 34.95 -5.07
C ILE A 213 -7.16 35.10 -3.54
N PRO A 214 -7.09 36.32 -2.95
CA PRO A 214 -7.15 36.47 -1.49
C PRO A 214 -8.45 35.96 -0.86
N ALA A 215 -9.59 36.15 -1.54
CA ALA A 215 -10.88 35.70 -1.04
C ALA A 215 -10.97 34.17 -1.06
N LEU A 216 -10.55 33.54 -2.16
CA LEU A 216 -10.50 32.08 -2.30
C LEU A 216 -9.56 31.45 -1.26
N ARG A 217 -8.36 32.03 -1.08
CA ARG A 217 -7.40 31.58 -0.06
C ARG A 217 -7.96 31.67 1.35
N MET A 218 -8.71 32.73 1.66
CA MET A 218 -9.34 32.89 2.96
C MET A 218 -10.40 31.81 3.24
N ASP A 219 -11.18 31.40 2.24
CA ASP A 219 -12.17 30.34 2.38
C ASP A 219 -11.49 28.97 2.61
N ILE A 220 -10.44 28.65 1.85
CA ILE A 220 -9.64 27.43 2.05
C ILE A 220 -9.01 27.43 3.46
N SER A 221 -8.44 28.56 3.89
CA SER A 221 -7.85 28.68 5.23
C SER A 221 -8.88 28.55 6.36
N ARG A 222 -10.13 29.00 6.15
CA ARG A 222 -11.24 28.77 7.10
C ARG A 222 -11.55 27.28 7.26
N GLY A 223 -11.38 26.49 6.19
CA GLY A 223 -11.50 25.04 6.25
C GLY A 223 -10.50 24.41 7.24
N HIS A 224 -9.28 24.93 7.33
CA HIS A 224 -8.27 24.46 8.28
C HIS A 224 -8.76 24.59 9.73
N ASP A 225 -9.29 25.76 10.10
CA ASP A 225 -9.85 26.00 11.45
C ASP A 225 -11.04 25.07 11.76
N LEU A 226 -11.84 24.73 10.74
CA LEU A 226 -12.98 23.82 10.86
C LEU A 226 -12.51 22.39 11.13
N PHE A 227 -11.57 21.88 10.33
CA PHE A 227 -11.00 20.55 10.52
C PHE A 227 -10.23 20.43 11.83
N GLN A 228 -9.53 21.49 12.27
CA GLN A 228 -8.86 21.51 13.57
C GLN A 228 -9.84 21.35 14.73
N LYS A 229 -11.02 21.98 14.64
CA LYS A 229 -12.09 21.83 15.64
C LYS A 229 -12.61 20.39 15.67
N GLU A 230 -12.88 19.79 14.51
CA GLU A 230 -13.36 18.40 14.43
C GLU A 230 -12.31 17.40 14.96
N ALA A 231 -11.05 17.54 14.57
CA ALA A 231 -9.95 16.72 15.08
C ALA A 231 -9.81 16.83 16.61
N THR A 232 -9.98 18.04 17.17
CA THR A 232 -9.93 18.27 18.62
C THR A 232 -11.09 17.62 19.35
N LYS A 233 -12.31 17.63 18.78
CA LYS A 233 -13.46 16.90 19.35
C LYS A 233 -13.16 15.41 19.46
N VAL A 234 -12.64 14.79 18.40
CA VAL A 234 -12.30 13.37 18.40
C VAL A 234 -11.20 13.05 19.41
N ARG A 235 -10.15 13.88 19.49
CA ARG A 235 -9.08 13.70 20.47
C ARG A 235 -9.60 13.77 21.90
N ASN A 236 -10.44 14.75 22.23
CA ASN A 236 -11.03 14.87 23.57
C ASN A 236 -11.87 13.65 23.94
N PHE A 237 -12.62 13.09 22.98
CA PHE A 237 -13.40 11.86 23.18
C PHE A 237 -12.49 10.65 23.45
N VAL A 238 -11.42 10.51 22.67
CA VAL A 238 -10.42 9.44 22.85
C VAL A 238 -9.71 9.55 24.20
N ASP A 239 -9.28 10.75 24.59
CA ASP A 239 -8.59 10.99 25.87
C ASP A 239 -9.48 10.64 27.07
N ALA A 240 -10.78 10.94 26.99
CA ALA A 240 -11.77 10.55 28.00
C ALA A 240 -11.87 9.02 28.14
N MET A 241 -11.92 8.30 27.00
CA MET A 241 -11.95 6.82 27.00
C MET A 241 -10.65 6.21 27.53
N ILE A 242 -9.49 6.74 27.14
CA ILE A 242 -8.19 6.26 27.63
C ILE A 242 -8.10 6.40 29.15
N SER A 243 -8.59 7.52 29.71
CA SER A 243 -8.63 7.76 31.15
C SER A 243 -9.51 6.74 31.88
N ASP A 244 -10.71 6.47 31.38
CA ASP A 244 -11.62 5.48 31.98
C ASP A 244 -11.07 4.05 31.92
N VAL A 245 -10.54 3.63 30.76
CA VAL A 245 -9.90 2.31 30.59
C VAL A 245 -8.73 2.14 31.56
N HIS A 246 -7.90 3.17 31.69
CA HIS A 246 -6.77 3.15 32.62
C HIS A 246 -7.25 3.05 34.08
N PHE A 247 -8.23 3.87 34.48
CA PHE A 247 -8.77 3.88 35.84
C PHE A 247 -9.38 2.52 36.22
N ARG A 248 -10.24 1.95 35.35
CA ARG A 248 -10.86 0.63 35.57
C ARG A 248 -9.82 -0.50 35.62
N THR A 249 -8.76 -0.40 34.82
CA THR A 249 -7.67 -1.40 34.85
C THR A 249 -6.89 -1.34 36.16
N VAL A 250 -6.59 -0.14 36.66
CA VAL A 250 -5.88 0.05 37.93
C VAL A 250 -6.74 -0.47 39.08
N GLU A 251 -8.04 -0.14 39.10
CA GLU A 251 -8.99 -0.64 40.09
C GLU A 251 -9.09 -2.17 40.05
N SER A 252 -9.21 -2.76 38.86
CA SER A 252 -9.28 -4.21 38.68
C SER A 252 -7.99 -4.90 39.12
N THR A 253 -6.83 -4.41 38.70
CA THR A 253 -5.53 -4.97 39.07
C THR A 253 -5.29 -4.90 40.57
N LYS A 254 -5.64 -3.77 41.21
CA LYS A 254 -5.57 -3.61 42.65
C LYS A 254 -6.51 -4.56 43.38
N SER A 255 -7.72 -4.79 42.85
CA SER A 255 -8.63 -5.79 43.41
C SER A 255 -8.05 -7.20 43.36
N PHE A 256 -7.39 -7.58 42.26
CA PHE A 256 -6.69 -8.87 42.16
C PHE A 256 -5.52 -8.99 43.13
N GLU A 257 -4.73 -7.92 43.29
CA GLU A 257 -3.61 -7.86 44.23
C GLU A 257 -4.10 -7.92 45.69
N ASP A 258 -5.14 -7.17 46.06
CA ASP A 258 -5.78 -7.22 47.38
C ASP A 258 -6.34 -8.61 47.70
N ILE A 259 -6.94 -9.29 46.71
CA ILE A 259 -7.38 -10.68 46.85
C ILE A 259 -6.18 -11.60 47.05
N TYR A 260 -5.09 -11.42 46.30
CA TYR A 260 -3.88 -12.22 46.44
C TYR A 260 -3.19 -12.00 47.80
N GLU A 261 -3.09 -10.77 48.29
CA GLU A 261 -2.48 -10.50 49.59
C GLU A 261 -3.30 -11.09 50.75
N LYS A 262 -4.63 -10.95 50.71
CA LYS A 262 -5.51 -11.44 51.78
C LYS A 262 -5.76 -12.94 51.73
N PHE A 263 -6.01 -13.48 50.54
CA PHE A 263 -6.34 -14.90 50.38
C PHE A 263 -5.13 -15.74 49.97
N GLY A 264 -4.13 -15.21 49.26
CA GLY A 264 -3.04 -16.00 48.68
C GLY A 264 -2.10 -16.64 49.71
N SER A 265 -1.69 -15.89 50.73
CA SER A 265 -0.83 -16.41 51.83
C SER A 265 -1.56 -17.51 52.60
N ASP A 266 -2.80 -17.24 53.02
CA ASP A 266 -3.63 -18.19 53.78
C ASP A 266 -3.98 -19.42 52.93
N ARG A 267 -4.27 -19.24 51.64
CA ARG A 267 -4.56 -20.31 50.68
C ARG A 267 -3.38 -21.25 50.49
N ASN A 268 -2.18 -20.71 50.32
CA ASN A 268 -0.96 -21.50 50.19
C ASN A 268 -0.70 -22.27 51.49
N ALA A 269 -0.84 -21.62 52.65
CA ALA A 269 -0.70 -22.26 53.94
C ALA A 269 -1.71 -23.41 54.13
N VAL A 270 -3.00 -23.19 53.87
CA VAL A 270 -4.06 -24.20 53.97
C VAL A 270 -3.81 -25.35 53.00
N SER A 271 -3.43 -25.06 51.75
CA SER A 271 -3.12 -26.09 50.75
C SER A 271 -1.90 -26.93 51.14
N LEU A 272 -0.85 -26.29 51.64
CA LEU A 272 0.36 -26.94 52.12
C LEU A 272 0.09 -27.81 53.35
N ILE A 273 -0.68 -27.30 54.32
CA ILE A 273 -1.11 -28.05 55.52
C ILE A 273 -1.94 -29.27 55.10
N ALA A 274 -2.87 -29.12 54.17
CA ALA A 274 -3.68 -30.22 53.65
C ALA A 274 -2.81 -31.29 52.95
N CYS A 275 -1.85 -30.88 52.12
CA CYS A 275 -0.88 -31.78 51.50
C CYS A 275 0.00 -32.51 52.54
N LEU A 276 0.44 -31.81 53.59
CA LEU A 276 1.22 -32.40 54.69
C LEU A 276 0.41 -33.43 55.48
N PHE A 277 -0.87 -33.15 55.78
CA PHE A 277 -1.74 -34.12 56.44
C PHE A 277 -1.97 -35.37 55.59
N ILE A 278 -2.20 -35.20 54.28
CA ILE A 278 -2.31 -36.31 53.34
C ILE A 278 -1.01 -37.14 53.35
N LEU A 279 0.15 -36.48 53.27
CA LEU A 279 1.45 -37.15 53.29
C LEU A 279 1.69 -37.88 54.62
N LEU A 280 1.31 -37.29 55.75
CA LEU A 280 1.40 -37.91 57.07
C LEU A 280 0.54 -39.18 57.18
N ILE A 281 -0.69 -39.14 56.65
CA ILE A 281 -1.56 -40.32 56.58
C ILE A 281 -0.92 -41.42 55.73
N VAL A 282 -0.38 -41.07 54.56
CA VAL A 282 0.29 -42.04 53.68
C VAL A 282 1.49 -42.67 54.38
N LEU A 283 2.33 -41.88 55.06
CA LEU A 283 3.46 -42.38 55.83
C LEU A 283 3.02 -43.29 56.99
N ALA A 284 1.95 -42.93 57.70
CA ALA A 284 1.38 -43.75 58.77
C ALA A 284 0.86 -45.10 58.25
N LEU A 285 0.20 -45.11 57.08
CA LEU A 285 -0.26 -46.33 56.43
C LEU A 285 0.91 -47.21 55.96
N ILE A 286 1.96 -46.61 55.38
CA ILE A 286 3.18 -47.34 54.98
C ILE A 286 3.87 -47.93 56.20
N ALA A 287 4.04 -47.16 57.27
CA ALA A 287 4.63 -47.65 58.52
C ALA A 287 3.79 -48.78 59.14
N ALA A 288 2.46 -48.64 59.19
CA ALA A 288 1.56 -49.68 59.67
C ALA A 288 1.74 -51.00 58.89
N LEU A 289 1.88 -50.93 57.56
CA LEU A 289 2.11 -52.09 56.71
C LEU A 289 3.49 -52.73 56.96
N ILE A 290 4.56 -51.94 57.05
CA ILE A 290 5.93 -52.46 57.29
C ILE A 290 6.01 -53.13 58.66
N PHE A 291 5.58 -52.45 59.73
CA PHE A 291 5.64 -53.00 61.08
C PHE A 291 4.70 -54.20 61.26
N GLY A 292 3.48 -54.13 60.69
CA GLY A 292 2.48 -55.20 60.79
C GLY A 292 2.83 -56.46 60.01
N CYS A 293 3.51 -56.32 58.87
CA CYS A 293 3.92 -57.46 58.05
C CYS A 293 5.25 -58.07 58.51
N CYS A 294 6.26 -57.25 58.85
CA CYS A 294 7.64 -57.72 58.97
C CYS A 294 8.19 -57.80 60.40
N ILE A 295 7.68 -56.98 61.34
CA ILE A 295 8.35 -56.79 62.64
C ILE A 295 7.46 -57.23 63.80
N ASN A 296 6.39 -56.48 64.08
CA ASN A 296 5.49 -56.77 65.19
C ASN A 296 4.05 -56.37 64.83
N LYS A 297 3.17 -57.37 64.83
CA LYS A 297 1.75 -57.23 64.50
C LYS A 297 0.99 -56.32 65.48
N ILE A 298 1.44 -56.25 66.74
CA ILE A 298 0.84 -55.37 67.76
C ILE A 298 1.11 -53.91 67.40
N THR A 299 2.38 -53.58 67.15
CA THR A 299 2.81 -52.22 66.76
C THR A 299 2.15 -51.80 65.46
N GLY A 300 2.08 -52.68 64.45
CA GLY A 300 1.36 -52.41 63.19
C GLY A 300 -0.14 -52.15 63.39
N THR A 301 -0.80 -52.87 64.30
CA THR A 301 -2.22 -52.66 64.64
C THR A 301 -2.45 -51.29 65.29
N HIS A 302 -1.55 -50.84 66.17
CA HIS A 302 -1.63 -49.50 66.77
C HIS A 302 -1.41 -48.38 65.75
N PHE A 303 -0.43 -48.51 64.85
CA PHE A 303 -0.22 -47.54 63.77
C PHE A 303 -1.38 -47.51 62.77
N LEU A 304 -2.02 -48.65 62.49
CA LEU A 304 -3.20 -48.72 61.64
C LEU A 304 -4.40 -48.04 62.30
N LEU A 305 -4.63 -48.27 63.60
CA LEU A 305 -5.65 -47.55 64.37
C LEU A 305 -5.38 -46.04 64.38
N LEU A 306 -4.13 -45.61 64.57
CA LEU A 306 -3.75 -44.20 64.49
C LEU A 306 -4.06 -43.62 63.11
N ALA A 307 -3.70 -44.32 62.03
CA ALA A 307 -4.00 -43.89 60.65
C ALA A 307 -5.50 -43.80 60.38
N MET A 308 -6.31 -44.75 60.85
CA MET A 308 -7.77 -44.70 60.73
C MET A 308 -8.38 -43.52 61.50
N MET A 309 -7.91 -43.24 62.72
CA MET A 309 -8.35 -42.08 63.50
C MET A 309 -7.97 -40.76 62.81
N LEU A 310 -6.76 -40.68 62.24
CA LEU A 310 -6.31 -39.51 61.48
C LEU A 310 -7.13 -39.32 60.20
N ILE A 311 -7.42 -40.38 59.44
CA ILE A 311 -8.27 -40.30 58.26
C ILE A 311 -9.66 -39.79 58.65
N PHE A 312 -10.29 -40.36 59.68
CA PHE A 312 -11.63 -39.91 60.11
C PHE A 312 -11.65 -38.44 60.55
N CYS A 313 -10.61 -37.99 61.26
CA CYS A 313 -10.48 -36.61 61.74
C CYS A 313 -10.27 -35.62 60.58
N ILE A 314 -9.38 -35.94 59.64
CA ILE A 314 -8.92 -35.02 58.60
C ILE A 314 -9.81 -35.07 57.35
N PHE A 315 -10.53 -36.18 57.09
CA PHE A 315 -11.37 -36.36 55.90
C PHE A 315 -12.41 -35.24 55.72
N SER A 316 -13.08 -34.84 56.81
CA SER A 316 -14.06 -33.74 56.78
C SER A 316 -13.43 -32.41 56.32
N LEU A 317 -12.21 -32.11 56.80
CA LEU A 317 -11.48 -30.90 56.46
C LEU A 317 -10.99 -30.91 54.99
N LEU A 318 -10.54 -32.06 54.48
CA LEU A 318 -10.13 -32.19 53.08
C LEU A 318 -11.32 -32.09 52.11
N LEU A 319 -12.48 -32.64 52.50
CA LEU A 319 -13.69 -32.57 51.70
C LEU A 319 -14.24 -31.14 51.66
N LEU A 320 -14.24 -30.43 52.79
CA LEU A 320 -14.68 -29.03 52.87
C LEU A 320 -13.83 -28.12 51.98
N THR A 321 -12.50 -28.28 52.03
CA THR A 321 -11.60 -27.50 51.16
C THR A 321 -11.85 -27.82 49.69
N ALA A 322 -11.99 -29.10 49.30
CA ALA A 322 -12.31 -29.48 47.92
C ALA A 322 -13.63 -28.85 47.42
N ILE A 323 -14.70 -28.84 48.23
CA ILE A 323 -15.99 -28.23 47.85
C ILE A 323 -15.86 -26.71 47.69
N PHE A 324 -15.11 -26.04 48.59
CA PHE A 324 -14.89 -24.59 48.48
C PHE A 324 -14.21 -24.20 47.16
N TYR A 325 -13.14 -24.91 46.78
CA TYR A 325 -12.47 -24.67 45.50
C TYR A 325 -13.30 -25.10 44.29
N PHE A 326 -14.16 -26.12 44.43
CA PHE A 326 -15.12 -26.48 43.38
C PHE A 326 -16.10 -25.34 43.09
N VAL A 327 -16.68 -24.72 44.12
CA VAL A 327 -17.61 -23.59 43.96
C VAL A 327 -16.92 -22.40 43.30
N ILE A 328 -15.73 -22.01 43.79
CA ILE A 328 -14.96 -20.90 43.21
C ILE A 328 -14.56 -21.21 41.77
N GLY A 329 -14.03 -22.41 41.51
CA GLY A 329 -13.65 -22.84 40.16
C GLY A 329 -14.83 -22.86 39.19
N ALA A 330 -15.99 -23.34 39.62
CA ALA A 330 -17.21 -23.37 38.80
C ALA A 330 -17.72 -21.95 38.48
N ILE A 331 -17.75 -21.06 39.47
CA ILE A 331 -18.16 -19.66 39.26
C ILE A 331 -17.18 -18.96 38.32
N ALA A 332 -15.87 -19.11 38.54
CA ALA A 332 -14.85 -18.50 37.68
C ALA A 332 -14.91 -19.03 36.24
N TYR A 333 -15.12 -20.34 36.08
CA TYR A 333 -15.29 -20.97 34.77
C TYR A 333 -16.53 -20.45 34.03
N GLN A 334 -17.68 -20.39 34.71
CA GLN A 334 -18.91 -19.89 34.11
C GLN A 334 -18.86 -18.38 33.83
N GLY A 335 -18.24 -17.58 34.69
CA GLY A 335 -18.19 -16.13 34.54
C GLY A 335 -17.22 -15.64 33.46
N VAL A 336 -16.03 -16.26 33.35
CA VAL A 336 -14.95 -15.74 32.51
C VAL A 336 -14.65 -16.63 31.30
N CYS A 337 -14.69 -17.96 31.44
CA CYS A 337 -14.20 -18.89 30.43
C CYS A 337 -15.28 -19.46 29.50
N ALA A 338 -16.48 -19.70 30.03
CA ALA A 338 -17.61 -20.15 29.25
C ALA A 338 -18.03 -19.18 28.13
N PRO A 339 -18.01 -17.84 28.31
CA PRO A 339 -18.32 -16.87 27.24
C PRO A 339 -17.40 -17.00 26.01
N LEU A 340 -16.18 -17.52 26.18
CA LEU A 340 -15.21 -17.67 25.09
C LEU A 340 -15.41 -18.97 24.29
N ARG A 341 -15.90 -20.04 24.94
CA ARG A 341 -15.95 -21.41 24.38
C ARG A 341 -17.32 -21.79 23.82
N ASP A 342 -18.41 -21.42 24.49
CA ASP A 342 -19.77 -21.67 24.00
C ASP A 342 -20.21 -20.49 23.13
N ARG A 343 -19.82 -20.55 21.86
CA ARG A 343 -20.01 -19.44 20.91
C ARG A 343 -21.47 -19.08 20.61
N GLU A 344 -22.48 -19.89 20.93
CA GLU A 344 -23.86 -19.66 20.41
C GLU A 344 -25.07 -20.08 21.29
N GLY A 345 -24.93 -20.61 22.52
CA GLY A 345 -26.04 -21.40 23.11
C GLY A 345 -26.70 -20.96 24.42
N ASN A 346 -25.99 -20.29 25.32
CA ASN A 346 -26.43 -20.30 26.73
C ASN A 346 -27.16 -19.01 27.13
N ALA A 347 -28.48 -19.12 27.30
CA ALA A 347 -29.39 -18.04 27.74
C ALA A 347 -29.01 -17.38 29.09
N LEU A 348 -28.10 -17.98 29.85
CA LEU A 348 -27.58 -17.42 31.11
C LEU A 348 -26.68 -16.19 30.89
N PHE A 349 -26.15 -15.98 29.67
CA PHE A 349 -25.19 -14.92 29.37
C PHE A 349 -25.80 -13.61 28.83
N SER A 350 -27.06 -13.59 28.39
CA SER A 350 -27.69 -12.33 27.95
C SER A 350 -27.89 -11.33 29.09
N GLN A 351 -27.64 -11.74 30.34
CA GLN A 351 -27.87 -10.97 31.56
C GLN A 351 -26.56 -10.50 32.22
N VAL A 352 -25.39 -10.90 31.70
CA VAL A 352 -24.05 -10.57 32.23
C VAL A 352 -23.17 -9.84 31.19
N ASP A 353 -23.72 -9.53 30.02
CA ASP A 353 -23.03 -8.71 29.01
C ASP A 353 -22.90 -7.28 29.54
N SER A 354 -21.67 -6.78 29.64
CA SER A 354 -21.41 -5.41 30.11
C SER A 354 -21.87 -4.42 29.04
N GLU A 355 -22.81 -3.54 29.41
CA GLU A 355 -23.27 -2.43 28.59
C GLU A 355 -22.42 -1.20 28.91
N MET A 356 -21.84 -0.59 27.87
CA MET A 356 -21.16 0.70 27.96
C MET A 356 -22.08 1.80 27.46
N ASP A 357 -22.30 2.82 28.29
CA ASP A 357 -23.04 4.02 27.90
C ASP A 357 -22.09 5.01 27.23
N LEU A 358 -22.24 5.21 25.92
CA LEU A 358 -21.39 6.11 25.14
C LEU A 358 -21.66 7.59 25.48
N ASN A 359 -22.80 7.90 26.11
CA ASN A 359 -23.15 9.26 26.53
C ASN A 359 -22.23 9.83 27.61
N GLU A 360 -21.57 8.98 28.40
CA GLU A 360 -20.64 9.40 29.46
C GLU A 360 -19.37 10.04 28.88
N PHE A 361 -19.01 9.67 27.65
CA PHE A 361 -17.78 10.12 26.98
C PHE A 361 -18.00 11.31 26.04
N LEU A 362 -19.26 11.71 25.79
CA LEU A 362 -19.59 12.82 24.91
C LEU A 362 -19.66 14.15 25.67
N PRO A 363 -19.18 15.26 25.06
CA PRO A 363 -19.28 16.58 25.66
C PRO A 363 -20.76 16.97 25.89
N ALA A 364 -21.03 17.68 26.99
CA ALA A 364 -22.38 18.01 27.47
C ALA A 364 -23.26 18.87 26.53
N SER A 365 -22.73 19.27 25.38
CA SER A 365 -23.32 20.26 24.46
C SER A 365 -23.65 19.73 23.05
N GLY A 366 -23.63 18.41 22.83
CA GLY A 366 -24.03 17.77 21.57
C GLY A 366 -25.44 17.15 21.64
N ALA A 367 -26.17 17.21 20.53
CA ALA A 367 -27.59 16.85 20.40
C ALA A 367 -27.97 15.46 20.93
N ASP A 368 -29.18 15.39 21.49
CA ASP A 368 -30.02 14.21 21.72
C ASP A 368 -29.37 13.00 22.41
N ARG A 369 -28.99 13.19 23.68
CA ARG A 369 -28.58 12.12 24.62
C ARG A 369 -29.55 10.93 24.67
N ASP A 370 -30.82 11.14 24.31
CA ASP A 370 -31.86 10.10 24.30
C ASP A 370 -31.81 9.19 23.06
N SER A 371 -31.00 9.52 22.04
CA SER A 371 -30.93 8.78 20.77
C SER A 371 -29.77 7.77 20.68
N ILE A 372 -28.75 7.90 21.55
CA ILE A 372 -27.55 7.07 21.53
C ILE A 372 -27.80 5.75 22.28
N LYS A 373 -27.60 4.63 21.58
CA LYS A 373 -27.87 3.30 22.13
C LYS A 373 -26.66 2.79 22.93
N PRO A 374 -26.87 2.10 24.06
CA PRO A 374 -25.77 1.49 24.82
C PRO A 374 -25.07 0.42 23.99
N LEU A 375 -23.73 0.42 24.03
CA LEU A 375 -22.91 -0.52 23.29
C LEU A 375 -22.63 -1.77 24.13
N ARG A 376 -23.05 -2.93 23.62
CA ARG A 376 -22.74 -4.22 24.24
C ARG A 376 -21.35 -4.71 23.84
N MET A 377 -20.52 -5.07 24.83
CA MET A 377 -19.18 -5.59 24.59
C MET A 377 -19.18 -6.82 23.67
N SER A 378 -20.14 -7.72 23.82
CA SER A 378 -20.25 -8.91 22.95
C SER A 378 -20.48 -8.58 21.47
N LYS A 379 -21.15 -7.47 21.15
CA LYS A 379 -21.37 -7.03 19.76
C LYS A 379 -20.13 -6.32 19.22
N MET A 380 -19.52 -5.45 20.02
CA MET A 380 -18.29 -4.76 19.66
C MET A 380 -17.17 -5.75 19.32
N ILE A 381 -16.93 -6.75 20.17
CA ILE A 381 -15.88 -7.76 19.93
C ILE A 381 -16.16 -8.58 18.66
N ARG A 382 -17.42 -8.88 18.35
CA ARG A 382 -17.79 -9.61 17.12
C ARG A 382 -17.53 -8.79 15.85
N ALA A 383 -17.93 -7.52 15.84
CA ALA A 383 -17.62 -6.61 14.74
C ALA A 383 -16.11 -6.42 14.56
N CYS A 384 -15.37 -6.30 15.67
CA CYS A 384 -13.91 -6.24 15.63
C CYS A 384 -13.27 -7.53 15.11
N GLN A 385 -13.83 -8.70 15.42
CA GLN A 385 -13.38 -9.96 14.85
C GLN A 385 -13.59 -10.01 13.32
N ALA A 386 -14.67 -9.39 12.82
CA ALA A 386 -14.92 -9.22 11.39
C ALA A 386 -14.01 -8.16 10.73
N ASN A 387 -13.09 -7.55 11.51
CA ASN A 387 -12.16 -6.52 11.07
C ASN A 387 -12.85 -5.24 10.56
N GLU A 388 -14.03 -4.93 11.11
CA GLU A 388 -14.74 -3.68 10.87
C GLU A 388 -13.99 -2.51 11.55
N SER A 389 -14.23 -1.28 11.07
CA SER A 389 -13.70 -0.08 11.70
C SER A 389 -14.52 0.27 12.94
N ILE A 390 -13.89 0.92 13.91
CA ILE A 390 -14.61 1.46 15.07
C ILE A 390 -15.64 2.53 14.65
N PHE A 391 -15.39 3.25 13.54
CA PHE A 391 -16.30 4.29 13.03
C PHE A 391 -17.59 3.73 12.47
N GLN A 392 -17.56 2.57 11.82
CA GLN A 392 -18.77 1.86 11.38
C GLN A 392 -19.65 1.45 12.58
N LEU A 393 -19.02 1.03 13.70
CA LEU A 393 -19.74 0.71 14.93
C LEU A 393 -20.34 1.96 15.58
N LEU A 394 -19.59 3.06 15.63
CA LEU A 394 -20.06 4.34 16.15
C LEU A 394 -21.21 4.91 15.30
N GLN A 395 -21.17 4.71 13.99
CA GLN A 395 -22.25 5.10 13.07
C GLN A 395 -23.56 4.36 13.37
N GLN A 396 -23.51 3.04 13.57
CA GLN A 396 -24.70 2.25 13.92
C GLN A 396 -25.35 2.66 15.26
N HIS A 397 -24.59 3.28 16.16
CA HIS A 397 -25.04 3.72 17.48
C HIS A 397 -25.30 5.23 17.56
N GLY A 398 -25.22 5.95 16.43
CA GLY A 398 -25.58 7.38 16.34
C GLY A 398 -24.54 8.35 16.91
N VAL A 399 -23.30 7.90 17.14
CA VAL A 399 -22.21 8.75 17.68
C VAL A 399 -21.41 9.44 16.58
N TYR A 400 -21.39 8.85 15.38
CA TYR A 400 -20.67 9.38 14.22
C TYR A 400 -21.55 9.32 12.97
N ASN A 401 -21.59 10.39 12.18
CA ASN A 401 -22.30 10.41 10.91
C ASN A 401 -21.33 10.88 9.80
N PRO A 402 -21.07 10.05 8.76
CA PRO A 402 -20.18 10.45 7.67
C PRO A 402 -20.72 11.65 6.86
N GLU A 403 -22.04 11.86 6.84
CA GLU A 403 -22.65 12.99 6.13
C GLU A 403 -22.30 14.34 6.77
N ASP A 404 -22.01 14.37 8.09
CA ASP A 404 -21.60 15.61 8.76
C ASP A 404 -20.28 16.17 8.20
N ILE A 405 -19.41 15.30 7.63
CA ILE A 405 -18.18 15.69 6.95
C ILE A 405 -18.48 16.12 5.51
N ARG A 406 -19.37 15.39 4.82
CA ARG A 406 -19.73 15.67 3.43
C ARG A 406 -20.50 16.98 3.28
N ASP A 407 -21.26 17.37 4.31
CA ASP A 407 -22.02 18.62 4.37
C ASP A 407 -21.17 19.83 4.80
N LEU A 408 -19.85 19.66 5.04
CA LEU A 408 -18.96 20.77 5.40
C LEU A 408 -18.76 21.71 4.20
N LYS A 409 -19.45 22.85 4.23
CA LYS A 409 -19.26 23.91 3.24
C LYS A 409 -18.03 24.75 3.58
N ILE A 410 -16.90 24.43 2.93
CA ILE A 410 -15.65 25.21 3.07
C ILE A 410 -15.73 26.50 2.25
N MET A 411 -16.18 26.37 1.00
CA MET A 411 -16.37 27.49 0.09
C MET A 411 -17.74 28.11 0.34
N SER A 412 -17.78 29.43 0.51
CA SER A 412 -19.04 30.11 0.86
C SER A 412 -19.92 30.29 -0.39
N GLU A 413 -21.17 29.82 -0.32
CA GLU A 413 -22.17 29.89 -1.40
C GLU A 413 -22.95 31.23 -1.44
N ASN A 414 -22.58 32.24 -0.66
CA ASN A 414 -23.38 33.47 -0.58
C ASN A 414 -23.41 34.21 -1.93
N GLU A 415 -24.58 34.24 -2.57
CA GLU A 415 -24.90 34.90 -3.84
C GLU A 415 -24.70 36.44 -3.83
N GLU A 416 -24.48 37.05 -2.65
CA GLU A 416 -24.34 38.52 -2.50
C GLU A 416 -22.89 39.04 -2.72
N ASP A 417 -21.90 38.17 -2.96
CA ASP A 417 -20.51 38.59 -3.20
C ASP A 417 -20.14 38.50 -4.70
N ASP A 418 -20.43 39.55 -5.47
CA ASP A 418 -19.86 39.88 -6.80
C ASP A 418 -18.30 39.89 -6.85
N LYS A 419 -17.63 39.53 -5.76
CA LYS A 419 -16.17 39.59 -5.56
C LYS A 419 -15.44 38.26 -5.81
N ARG A 420 -16.15 37.20 -6.18
CA ARG A 420 -15.61 35.83 -6.24
C ARG A 420 -15.60 35.21 -7.63
N GLU A 421 -16.33 35.82 -8.56
CA GLU A 421 -16.20 35.52 -9.97
C GLU A 421 -15.13 36.42 -10.57
N MET A 422 -14.23 35.83 -11.37
CA MET A 422 -13.26 36.63 -12.09
C MET A 422 -14.01 37.56 -13.04
N ASN A 423 -13.83 38.87 -12.86
CA ASN A 423 -14.37 39.87 -13.76
C ASN A 423 -13.24 40.58 -14.52
N PHE A 424 -12.94 40.04 -15.70
CA PHE A 424 -12.04 40.65 -16.67
C PHE A 424 -12.85 41.59 -17.57
N ASP A 425 -12.88 42.88 -17.22
CA ASP A 425 -13.61 43.95 -17.94
C ASP A 425 -12.66 44.82 -18.79
N GLU A 426 -11.90 44.16 -19.67
CA GLU A 426 -10.95 44.83 -20.56
C GLU A 426 -11.50 44.96 -21.99
N ASP A 427 -11.40 46.18 -22.54
CA ASP A 427 -11.77 46.47 -23.93
C ASP A 427 -10.68 45.98 -24.89
N LEU A 428 -10.79 44.72 -25.30
CA LEU A 428 -9.91 44.09 -26.28
C LEU A 428 -10.28 44.44 -27.74
N THR A 429 -11.34 45.21 -28.00
CA THR A 429 -11.77 45.52 -29.38
C THR A 429 -10.75 46.33 -30.17
N LYS A 430 -9.94 47.12 -29.46
CA LYS A 430 -8.84 47.93 -30.01
C LYS A 430 -7.49 47.20 -30.04
N PHE A 431 -7.45 45.95 -29.59
CA PHE A 431 -6.24 45.14 -29.64
C PHE A 431 -5.79 44.95 -31.10
N PHE A 432 -4.48 45.00 -31.31
CA PHE A 432 -3.84 44.67 -32.57
C PHE A 432 -2.56 43.90 -32.27
N MET A 433 -2.32 42.84 -33.03
CA MET A 433 -1.13 42.03 -32.88
C MET A 433 -0.01 42.56 -33.77
N LEU A 434 -0.33 42.84 -35.03
CA LEU A 434 0.56 43.46 -36.02
C LEU A 434 -0.02 44.79 -36.48
N THR A 435 0.82 45.81 -36.69
CA THR A 435 0.35 47.02 -37.39
C THR A 435 0.19 46.73 -38.89
N THR A 436 -0.53 47.61 -39.59
CA THR A 436 -0.69 47.50 -41.05
C THR A 436 0.65 47.53 -41.77
N GLU A 437 1.59 48.36 -41.31
CA GLU A 437 2.94 48.48 -41.85
C GLU A 437 3.75 47.21 -41.60
N GLU A 438 3.70 46.66 -40.38
CA GLU A 438 4.40 45.42 -40.02
C GLU A 438 3.89 44.23 -40.83
N ARG A 439 2.57 44.16 -41.05
CA ARG A 439 1.96 43.14 -41.91
C ARG A 439 2.46 43.24 -43.34
N ASN A 440 2.53 44.45 -43.90
CA ASN A 440 3.03 44.66 -45.26
C ASN A 440 4.51 44.24 -45.38
N SER A 441 5.34 44.55 -44.38
CA SER A 441 6.75 44.10 -44.37
C SER A 441 6.90 42.57 -44.35
N LEU A 442 6.04 41.86 -43.61
CA LEU A 442 6.02 40.39 -43.59
C LEU A 442 5.52 39.80 -44.93
N GLU A 443 4.60 40.49 -45.60
CA GLU A 443 4.11 40.14 -46.94
C GLU A 443 5.17 40.36 -48.02
N ASP A 444 5.93 41.44 -47.94
CA ASP A 444 7.07 41.72 -48.83
C ASP A 444 8.17 40.65 -48.65
N MET A 445 8.44 40.24 -47.41
CA MET A 445 9.33 39.12 -47.10
C MET A 445 8.82 37.80 -47.74
N ARG A 446 7.53 37.50 -47.61
CA ARG A 446 6.90 36.28 -48.14
C ARG A 446 6.96 36.18 -49.67
N THR A 447 6.82 37.30 -50.36
CA THR A 447 6.70 37.38 -51.83
C THR A 447 8.03 37.67 -52.55
N GLY A 448 9.11 37.88 -51.79
CA GLY A 448 10.45 38.10 -52.34
C GLY A 448 11.09 36.86 -52.98
N ASN A 449 12.36 36.97 -53.37
CA ASN A 449 13.13 35.93 -54.07
C ASN A 449 13.37 34.64 -53.25
N LEU A 450 13.01 34.62 -51.96
CA LEU A 450 13.08 33.43 -51.11
C LEU A 450 11.80 32.57 -51.21
N SER A 451 10.72 33.09 -51.78
CA SER A 451 9.39 32.46 -51.84
C SER A 451 9.39 31.00 -52.30
N ASP A 452 10.12 30.71 -53.38
CA ASP A 452 10.20 29.38 -54.01
C ASP A 452 11.19 28.42 -53.34
N TYR A 453 11.89 28.85 -52.28
CA TYR A 453 12.86 28.00 -51.60
C TYR A 453 12.19 26.77 -50.96
N PHE A 454 12.69 25.59 -51.32
CA PHE A 454 12.34 24.30 -50.71
C PHE A 454 13.43 23.26 -51.03
N SER A 455 13.96 22.54 -50.03
CA SER A 455 15.03 21.55 -50.28
C SER A 455 14.59 20.41 -51.21
N ALA A 456 13.31 20.03 -51.22
CA ALA A 456 12.83 18.93 -52.05
C ALA A 456 13.09 19.18 -53.55
N THR A 457 13.09 20.45 -53.97
CA THR A 457 13.44 20.85 -55.34
C THR A 457 14.88 20.47 -55.72
N TYR A 458 15.80 20.42 -54.76
CA TYR A 458 17.16 19.92 -54.96
C TYR A 458 17.19 18.39 -54.95
N ALA A 459 16.50 17.75 -54.01
CA ALA A 459 16.45 16.29 -53.88
C ALA A 459 15.87 15.60 -55.12
N GLU A 460 14.82 16.17 -55.72
CA GLU A 460 14.23 15.68 -56.99
C GLU A 460 15.22 15.66 -58.17
N ARG A 461 16.29 16.46 -58.08
CA ARG A 461 17.29 16.59 -59.15
C ARG A 461 18.57 15.82 -58.85
N MET A 462 18.83 15.43 -57.60
CA MET A 462 19.98 14.61 -57.20
C MET A 462 19.59 13.13 -57.09
N CYS A 463 19.55 12.43 -58.22
CA CYS A 463 19.22 11.01 -58.24
C CYS A 463 20.46 10.09 -58.26
N ALA A 464 20.25 8.82 -57.90
CA ALA A 464 21.23 7.75 -57.94
C ALA A 464 20.60 6.49 -58.57
N PRO A 465 21.39 5.60 -59.21
CA PRO A 465 22.84 5.66 -59.40
C PRO A 465 23.28 6.70 -60.43
N LEU A 466 24.52 7.22 -60.34
CA LEU A 466 25.05 8.24 -61.26
C LEU A 466 25.44 7.66 -62.62
N THR A 467 25.97 6.44 -62.61
CA THR A 467 26.43 5.69 -63.77
C THR A 467 25.99 4.22 -63.64
N PRO A 468 26.07 3.42 -64.72
CA PRO A 468 26.10 1.97 -64.65
C PRO A 468 27.23 1.44 -63.74
N ASP A 469 27.22 0.13 -63.43
CA ASP A 469 28.27 -0.50 -62.61
C ASP A 469 29.63 -0.42 -63.32
N LEU A 470 30.45 0.55 -62.92
CA LEU A 470 31.76 0.78 -63.50
C LEU A 470 32.74 -0.36 -63.17
N LYS A 471 32.55 -1.10 -62.07
CA LYS A 471 33.39 -2.25 -61.72
C LYS A 471 33.11 -3.45 -62.60
N GLU A 472 31.84 -3.67 -62.95
CA GLU A 472 31.46 -4.71 -63.89
C GLU A 472 32.12 -4.45 -65.25
N ILE A 473 31.96 -3.23 -65.76
CA ILE A 473 32.58 -2.82 -67.03
C ILE A 473 34.11 -2.90 -66.94
N GLN A 474 34.72 -2.51 -65.82
CA GLN A 474 36.16 -2.68 -65.59
C GLN A 474 36.59 -4.14 -65.73
N LYS A 475 35.90 -5.08 -65.05
CA LYS A 475 36.22 -6.51 -65.11
C LYS A 475 36.04 -7.07 -66.51
N GLU A 476 35.01 -6.64 -67.22
CA GLU A 476 34.79 -7.02 -68.62
C GLU A 476 35.95 -6.55 -69.50
N LEU A 477 36.42 -5.31 -69.34
CA LEU A 477 37.59 -4.80 -70.07
C LEU A 477 38.88 -5.54 -69.69
N GLU A 478 39.08 -5.90 -68.42
CA GLU A 478 40.25 -6.64 -67.95
C GLU A 478 40.26 -8.10 -68.42
N SER A 479 39.12 -8.80 -68.35
CA SER A 479 38.95 -10.16 -68.88
C SER A 479 39.20 -10.17 -70.38
N LEU A 480 38.58 -9.25 -71.12
CA LEU A 480 38.81 -9.11 -72.55
C LEU A 480 40.30 -8.88 -72.85
N SER A 481 40.96 -7.99 -72.11
CA SER A 481 42.39 -7.72 -72.26
C SER A 481 43.30 -8.93 -71.96
N ASN A 482 42.94 -9.78 -71.00
CA ASN A 482 43.74 -10.94 -70.62
C ASN A 482 43.50 -12.15 -71.53
N GLU A 483 42.30 -12.27 -72.11
CA GLU A 483 41.93 -13.35 -73.03
C GLU A 483 42.43 -13.16 -74.46
N ILE A 484 42.84 -11.94 -74.81
CA ILE A 484 43.54 -11.65 -76.07
C ILE A 484 44.94 -12.31 -75.99
N ASN A 485 44.98 -13.61 -76.30
CA ASN A 485 46.20 -14.39 -76.39
C ASN A 485 46.98 -14.01 -77.66
N VAL A 486 48.30 -13.93 -77.53
CA VAL A 486 49.24 -13.67 -78.63
C VAL A 486 49.35 -14.93 -79.51
N VAL A 487 48.30 -15.27 -80.24
CA VAL A 487 48.23 -16.55 -80.99
C VAL A 487 48.59 -16.39 -82.47
N SER A 488 48.96 -15.19 -82.94
CA SER A 488 49.48 -15.07 -84.33
C SER A 488 50.68 -14.13 -84.44
N GLU A 489 51.74 -14.59 -85.12
CA GLU A 489 52.96 -13.81 -85.40
C GLU A 489 52.70 -12.57 -86.27
N GLN A 490 51.54 -12.48 -86.93
CA GLN A 490 51.22 -11.44 -87.91
C GLN A 490 50.51 -10.19 -87.32
N TRP A 491 49.86 -10.32 -86.15
CA TRP A 491 49.07 -9.24 -85.51
C TRP A 491 49.59 -8.84 -84.14
N ASN A 492 50.85 -9.19 -83.84
CA ASN A 492 51.42 -9.05 -82.50
C ASN A 492 51.46 -7.58 -82.02
N ASP A 493 51.75 -6.62 -82.90
CA ASP A 493 51.89 -5.21 -82.51
C ASP A 493 50.54 -4.52 -82.23
N TYR A 494 49.53 -4.68 -83.09
CA TYR A 494 48.20 -4.08 -82.87
C TYR A 494 47.45 -4.71 -81.70
N ASN A 495 47.52 -6.03 -81.57
CA ASN A 495 46.93 -6.73 -80.42
C ASN A 495 47.58 -6.29 -79.10
N ARG A 496 48.90 -6.03 -79.11
CA ARG A 496 49.61 -5.47 -77.95
C ARG A 496 49.12 -4.06 -77.62
N VAL A 497 48.95 -3.18 -78.60
CA VAL A 497 48.45 -1.81 -78.37
C VAL A 497 47.00 -1.82 -77.89
N GLY A 498 46.11 -2.59 -78.54
CA GLY A 498 44.71 -2.71 -78.13
C GLY A 498 44.56 -3.30 -76.73
N ARG A 499 45.35 -4.32 -76.40
CA ARG A 499 45.42 -4.89 -75.04
C ARG A 499 45.82 -3.85 -73.99
N VAL A 500 46.82 -3.00 -74.28
CA VAL A 500 47.25 -1.93 -73.38
C VAL A 500 46.19 -0.84 -73.27
N SER A 501 45.55 -0.43 -74.37
CA SER A 501 44.46 0.54 -74.35
C SER A 501 43.28 0.06 -73.49
N LEU A 502 42.84 -1.19 -73.63
CA LEU A 502 41.78 -1.76 -72.77
C LEU A 502 42.18 -1.78 -71.28
N LYS A 503 43.46 -2.05 -70.96
CA LYS A 503 43.95 -1.97 -69.57
C LYS A 503 43.97 -0.54 -69.05
N ASN A 504 44.35 0.43 -69.89
CA ASN A 504 44.34 1.84 -69.51
C ASN A 504 42.91 2.33 -69.27
N GLU A 505 41.95 1.97 -70.12
CA GLU A 505 40.55 2.34 -69.91
C GLU A 505 39.92 1.64 -68.70
N ALA A 506 40.27 0.37 -68.46
CA ALA A 506 39.89 -0.30 -67.21
C ALA A 506 40.46 0.44 -65.97
N MET A 507 41.71 0.92 -66.05
CA MET A 507 42.32 1.74 -65.00
C MET A 507 41.63 3.11 -64.87
N HIS A 508 41.21 3.74 -65.97
CA HIS A 508 40.45 4.98 -65.94
C HIS A 508 39.08 4.79 -65.29
N LEU A 509 38.34 3.70 -65.57
CA LEU A 509 37.08 3.38 -64.88
C LEU A 509 37.28 3.28 -63.38
N HIS A 510 38.33 2.59 -62.96
CA HIS A 510 38.68 2.48 -61.55
C HIS A 510 38.92 3.87 -60.92
N LEU A 511 39.66 4.75 -61.60
CA LEU A 511 39.89 6.13 -61.16
C LEU A 511 38.61 6.97 -61.16
N TYR A 512 37.73 6.82 -62.15
CA TYR A 512 36.48 7.57 -62.22
C TYR A 512 35.50 7.16 -61.13
N GLU A 513 35.41 5.87 -60.83
CA GLU A 513 34.62 5.36 -59.73
C GLU A 513 35.16 5.86 -58.38
N GLN A 514 36.47 5.71 -58.15
CA GLN A 514 37.10 6.05 -56.89
C GLN A 514 37.14 7.57 -56.64
N LYS A 515 37.43 8.37 -57.67
CA LYS A 515 37.64 9.81 -57.52
C LYS A 515 36.37 10.63 -57.70
N TYR A 516 35.55 10.33 -58.70
CA TYR A 516 34.41 11.17 -59.04
C TYR A 516 33.09 10.60 -58.56
N THR A 517 32.78 9.33 -58.82
CA THR A 517 31.50 8.75 -58.40
C THR A 517 31.35 8.78 -56.87
N THR A 518 32.42 8.40 -56.17
CA THR A 518 32.46 8.44 -54.69
C THR A 518 32.38 9.89 -54.16
N GLU A 519 33.12 10.83 -54.75
CA GLU A 519 33.11 12.23 -54.28
C GLU A 519 31.79 12.93 -54.59
N ILE A 520 31.18 12.70 -55.76
CA ILE A 520 29.86 13.25 -56.12
C ILE A 520 28.79 12.73 -55.16
N MET A 521 28.76 11.42 -54.87
CA MET A 521 27.82 10.87 -53.89
C MET A 521 28.01 11.50 -52.50
N LYS A 522 29.26 11.68 -52.08
CA LYS A 522 29.60 12.36 -50.82
C LYS A 522 29.20 13.83 -50.81
N LEU A 523 29.35 14.55 -51.92
CA LEU A 523 28.90 15.94 -52.07
C LEU A 523 27.37 16.04 -52.05
N MET A 524 26.66 15.15 -52.74
CA MET A 524 25.19 15.08 -52.70
C MET A 524 24.69 14.80 -51.28
N GLU A 525 25.33 13.89 -50.55
CA GLU A 525 25.00 13.59 -49.16
C GLU A 525 25.23 14.81 -48.25
N GLN A 526 26.36 15.49 -48.39
CA GLN A 526 26.65 16.73 -47.66
C GLN A 526 25.65 17.84 -47.98
N LEU A 527 25.28 17.99 -49.25
CA LEU A 527 24.31 18.99 -49.70
C LEU A 527 22.93 18.71 -49.10
N ASN A 528 22.44 17.46 -49.21
CA ASN A 528 21.17 17.03 -48.61
C ASN A 528 21.13 17.26 -47.10
N LYS A 529 22.22 16.92 -46.39
CA LYS A 529 22.33 17.16 -44.95
C LYS A 529 22.20 18.65 -44.61
N LYS A 530 22.90 19.53 -45.33
CA LYS A 530 22.86 20.97 -45.10
C LYS A 530 21.51 21.58 -45.50
N LEU A 531 20.92 21.14 -46.61
CA LEU A 531 19.60 21.58 -47.05
C LEU A 531 18.52 21.23 -46.03
N ALA A 532 18.54 20.01 -45.46
CA ALA A 532 17.62 19.61 -44.40
C ALA A 532 17.76 20.48 -43.14
N VAL A 533 18.98 20.93 -42.81
CA VAL A 533 19.20 21.89 -41.71
C VAL A 533 18.54 23.23 -42.04
N VAL A 534 18.70 23.75 -43.26
CA VAL A 534 18.08 25.02 -43.65
C VAL A 534 16.55 24.92 -43.62
N ASP A 535 15.96 23.83 -44.12
CA ASP A 535 14.51 23.58 -44.01
C ASP A 535 14.03 23.65 -42.55
N GLY A 536 14.75 22.99 -41.64
CA GLY A 536 14.45 23.05 -40.21
C GLY A 536 14.57 24.45 -39.60
N LEU A 537 15.41 25.32 -40.18
CA LEU A 537 15.59 26.70 -39.71
C LEU A 537 14.49 27.64 -40.19
N ILE A 538 14.15 27.62 -41.48
CA ILE A 538 13.33 28.67 -42.12
C ILE A 538 11.97 28.23 -42.66
N LEU A 539 11.65 26.93 -42.64
CA LEU A 539 10.36 26.42 -43.11
C LEU A 539 9.46 26.02 -41.94
N TYR A 540 8.15 25.98 -42.24
CA TYR A 540 7.07 25.52 -41.36
C TYR A 540 6.29 24.41 -42.07
N GLU A 541 6.01 23.31 -41.35
CA GLU A 541 5.33 22.11 -41.86
C GLU A 541 5.91 21.54 -43.18
N ASN A 542 7.22 21.70 -43.41
CA ASN A 542 7.89 21.21 -44.61
C ASN A 542 7.26 21.72 -45.93
N ARG A 543 6.76 22.96 -45.92
CA ARG A 543 6.26 23.67 -47.10
C ARG A 543 7.31 24.65 -47.59
N ASN A 544 7.18 25.12 -48.84
CA ASN A 544 8.06 26.18 -49.33
C ASN A 544 7.95 27.45 -48.47
N PHE A 545 8.97 28.30 -48.53
CA PHE A 545 9.08 29.47 -47.64
C PHE A 545 7.84 30.39 -47.71
N SER A 546 7.32 30.64 -48.91
CA SER A 546 6.13 31.49 -49.09
C SER A 546 4.90 30.94 -48.36
N ASN A 547 4.61 29.64 -48.52
CA ASN A 547 3.48 29.00 -47.85
C ASN A 547 3.68 28.88 -46.34
N SER A 548 4.92 28.66 -45.88
CA SER A 548 5.23 28.64 -44.45
C SER A 548 4.88 29.97 -43.79
N VAL A 549 5.30 31.09 -44.39
CA VAL A 549 5.00 32.44 -43.86
C VAL A 549 3.51 32.77 -44.02
N ASP A 550 2.86 32.38 -45.11
CA ASP A 550 1.42 32.61 -45.34
C ASP A 550 0.53 31.99 -44.25
N ILE A 551 0.81 30.72 -43.91
CA ILE A 551 0.07 29.98 -42.90
C ILE A 551 0.23 30.64 -41.53
N LEU A 552 1.46 30.98 -41.16
CA LEU A 552 1.75 31.64 -39.89
C LEU A 552 1.10 33.03 -39.82
N LEU A 553 1.21 33.84 -40.87
CA LEU A 553 0.58 35.17 -40.92
C LEU A 553 -0.94 35.09 -40.84
N SER A 554 -1.54 34.12 -41.55
CA SER A 554 -2.98 33.87 -41.50
C SER A 554 -3.44 33.43 -40.11
N ALA A 555 -2.66 32.59 -39.41
CA ALA A 555 -2.93 32.19 -38.03
C ALA A 555 -2.85 33.37 -37.05
N ILE A 556 -1.84 34.24 -37.21
CA ILE A 556 -1.70 35.47 -36.42
C ILE A 556 -2.92 36.39 -36.59
N LEU A 557 -3.44 36.55 -37.81
CA LEU A 557 -4.62 37.36 -38.06
C LEU A 557 -5.90 36.75 -37.47
N ARG A 558 -6.04 35.42 -37.49
CA ARG A 558 -7.12 34.71 -36.78
C ARG A 558 -7.00 34.90 -35.27
N SER A 559 -5.80 34.82 -34.72
CA SER A 559 -5.51 35.10 -33.30
C SER A 559 -5.98 36.49 -32.91
N GLU A 560 -5.54 37.52 -33.65
CA GLU A 560 -5.96 38.89 -33.39
C GLU A 560 -7.50 39.02 -33.42
N SER A 561 -8.16 38.43 -34.41
CA SER A 561 -9.62 38.45 -34.51
C SER A 561 -10.30 37.73 -33.34
N PHE A 562 -9.74 36.60 -32.87
CA PHE A 562 -10.27 35.86 -31.73
C PHE A 562 -10.17 36.70 -30.46
N ILE A 563 -9.01 37.27 -30.18
CA ILE A 563 -8.75 38.08 -28.99
C ILE A 563 -9.71 39.29 -28.95
N LYS A 564 -9.91 39.97 -30.09
CA LYS A 564 -10.80 41.14 -30.18
C LYS A 564 -12.27 40.83 -29.97
N THR A 565 -12.73 39.66 -30.42
CA THR A 565 -14.17 39.33 -30.46
C THR A 565 -14.61 38.44 -29.29
N LYS A 566 -13.73 37.54 -28.84
CA LYS A 566 -14.04 36.50 -27.86
C LYS A 566 -13.11 36.51 -26.65
N GLY A 567 -11.99 37.24 -26.68
CA GLY A 567 -10.97 37.20 -25.63
C GLY A 567 -11.53 37.44 -24.23
N THR A 568 -12.29 38.51 -24.04
CA THR A 568 -12.87 38.88 -22.73
C THR A 568 -13.80 37.79 -22.19
N HIS A 569 -14.75 37.32 -23.00
CA HIS A 569 -15.68 36.26 -22.61
C HIS A 569 -14.95 34.93 -22.36
N TYR A 570 -13.95 34.61 -23.17
CA TYR A 570 -13.17 33.38 -23.03
C TYR A 570 -12.40 33.34 -21.71
N VAL A 571 -11.70 34.44 -21.38
CA VAL A 571 -10.98 34.60 -20.12
C VAL A 571 -11.93 34.48 -18.92
N ASN A 572 -13.06 35.21 -18.91
CA ASN A 572 -14.04 35.10 -17.82
C ASN A 572 -14.58 33.69 -17.63
N LYS A 573 -14.85 32.97 -18.73
CA LYS A 573 -15.27 31.56 -18.67
C LYS A 573 -14.21 30.67 -18.02
N LEU A 574 -12.93 30.88 -18.33
CA LEU A 574 -11.84 30.14 -17.70
C LEU A 574 -11.73 30.44 -16.20
N GLY A 575 -11.95 31.69 -15.78
CA GLY A 575 -12.01 32.06 -14.37
C GLY A 575 -13.14 31.35 -13.61
N VAL A 576 -14.33 31.26 -14.19
CA VAL A 576 -15.45 30.50 -13.59
C VAL A 576 -15.13 29.01 -13.49
N ASN A 577 -14.55 28.44 -14.55
CA ASN A 577 -14.12 27.04 -14.54
C ASN A 577 -13.08 26.76 -13.46
N LEU A 578 -12.14 27.68 -13.23
CA LEU A 578 -11.14 27.58 -12.16
C LEU A 578 -11.80 27.51 -10.78
N THR A 579 -12.74 28.41 -10.47
CA THR A 579 -13.46 28.38 -9.20
C THR A 579 -14.24 27.08 -9.02
N SER A 580 -14.87 26.58 -10.10
CA SER A 580 -15.53 25.27 -10.07
C SER A 580 -14.56 24.13 -9.81
N GLU A 581 -13.36 24.15 -10.39
CA GLU A 581 -12.34 23.13 -10.20
C GLU A 581 -11.81 23.12 -8.76
N LEU A 582 -11.59 24.30 -8.17
CA LEU A 582 -11.22 24.42 -6.75
C LEU A 582 -12.29 23.81 -5.84
N ASN A 583 -13.57 24.09 -6.09
CA ASN A 583 -14.68 23.49 -5.34
C ASN A 583 -14.71 21.97 -5.48
N ASN A 584 -14.56 21.46 -6.70
CA ASN A 584 -14.55 20.01 -6.96
C ASN A 584 -13.42 19.29 -6.20
N GLN A 585 -12.21 19.87 -6.15
CA GLN A 585 -11.09 19.27 -5.42
C GLN A 585 -11.32 19.22 -3.91
N ILE A 586 -12.00 20.25 -3.36
CA ILE A 586 -12.41 20.26 -1.96
C ILE A 586 -13.47 19.17 -1.69
N ASP A 587 -14.48 19.06 -2.55
CA ASP A 587 -15.53 18.06 -2.41
C ASP A 587 -14.99 16.63 -2.53
N ASP A 588 -14.08 16.39 -3.48
CA ASP A 588 -13.39 15.11 -3.63
C ASP A 588 -12.54 14.76 -2.40
N TYR A 589 -11.90 15.77 -1.79
CA TYR A 589 -11.19 15.59 -0.53
C TYR A 589 -12.12 15.22 0.62
N LEU A 590 -13.25 15.90 0.79
CA LEU A 590 -14.25 15.59 1.83
C LEU A 590 -14.80 14.17 1.68
N LYS A 591 -15.08 13.75 0.44
CA LYS A 591 -15.50 12.39 0.13
C LYS A 591 -14.40 11.38 0.47
N HIS A 592 -13.17 11.64 0.06
CA HIS A 592 -12.03 10.79 0.38
C HIS A 592 -11.81 10.67 1.90
N LEU A 593 -11.86 11.78 2.62
CA LEU A 593 -11.72 11.83 4.07
C LEU A 593 -12.79 10.97 4.76
N SER A 594 -14.05 11.12 4.36
CA SER A 594 -15.17 10.32 4.85
C SER A 594 -14.93 8.82 4.65
N ASP A 595 -14.53 8.41 3.44
CA ASP A 595 -14.27 7.01 3.11
C ASP A 595 -13.05 6.44 3.87
N GLN A 596 -11.99 7.25 4.07
CA GLN A 596 -10.82 6.84 4.85
C GLN A 596 -11.17 6.58 6.31
N ILE A 597 -11.95 7.49 6.93
CA ILE A 597 -12.38 7.35 8.32
C ILE A 597 -13.25 6.10 8.47
N GLU A 598 -14.18 5.86 7.54
CA GLU A 598 -15.09 4.73 7.61
C GLU A 598 -14.39 3.38 7.41
N LEU A 599 -13.42 3.28 6.50
CA LEU A 599 -12.87 1.97 6.07
C LEU A 599 -11.48 1.64 6.61
N ASN A 600 -10.64 2.66 6.87
CA ASN A 600 -9.21 2.47 7.12
C ASN A 600 -8.77 2.93 8.51
N VAL A 601 -9.45 3.90 9.10
CA VAL A 601 -9.14 4.37 10.45
C VAL A 601 -9.74 3.44 11.50
N GLY A 602 -8.93 3.01 12.47
CA GLY A 602 -9.42 2.30 13.66
C GLY A 602 -10.02 0.92 13.39
N ARG A 603 -9.46 0.16 12.46
CA ARG A 603 -9.79 -1.27 12.29
C ARG A 603 -9.56 -2.01 13.61
N CYS A 604 -10.63 -2.55 14.19
CA CYS A 604 -10.59 -2.98 15.59
C CYS A 604 -10.25 -4.46 15.80
N SER A 605 -9.78 -5.17 14.76
CA SER A 605 -9.25 -6.54 14.88
C SER A 605 -8.20 -6.73 15.99
N PRO A 606 -7.22 -5.81 16.18
CA PRO A 606 -6.27 -5.90 17.30
C PRO A 606 -6.95 -5.92 18.67
N LEU A 607 -8.03 -5.14 18.85
CA LEU A 607 -8.79 -5.09 20.10
C LEU A 607 -9.47 -6.45 20.40
N SER A 608 -10.04 -7.09 19.37
CA SER A 608 -10.60 -8.44 19.52
C SER A 608 -9.52 -9.44 19.94
N TYR A 609 -8.32 -9.35 19.35
CA TYR A 609 -7.21 -10.23 19.67
C TYR A 609 -6.73 -10.05 21.12
N ILE A 610 -6.57 -8.79 21.58
CA ILE A 610 -6.18 -8.47 22.96
C ILE A 610 -7.21 -9.07 23.94
N TYR A 611 -8.50 -8.89 23.66
CA TYR A 611 -9.59 -9.42 24.50
C TYR A 611 -9.56 -10.96 24.56
N TYR A 612 -9.53 -11.64 23.41
CA TYR A 612 -9.54 -13.11 23.36
C TYR A 612 -8.31 -13.71 24.03
N ARG A 613 -7.12 -13.17 23.77
CA ARG A 613 -5.87 -13.65 24.38
C ARG A 613 -5.82 -13.36 25.87
N GLY A 614 -6.34 -12.22 26.31
CA GLY A 614 -6.43 -11.88 27.73
C GLY A 614 -7.31 -12.87 28.50
N VAL A 615 -8.51 -13.14 27.99
CA VAL A 615 -9.45 -14.09 28.61
C VAL A 615 -8.90 -15.53 28.59
N ASP A 616 -8.38 -16.00 27.45
CA ASP A 616 -7.79 -17.34 27.32
C ASP A 616 -6.64 -17.58 28.34
N LEU A 617 -5.81 -16.56 28.54
CA LEU A 617 -4.72 -16.62 29.49
C LEU A 617 -5.20 -16.70 30.94
N ILE A 618 -6.23 -15.92 31.30
CA ILE A 618 -6.87 -15.98 32.62
C ILE A 618 -7.45 -17.38 32.86
N CYS A 619 -8.11 -17.96 31.86
CA CYS A 619 -8.67 -19.29 31.95
C CYS A 619 -7.61 -20.36 32.19
N TYR A 620 -6.53 -20.35 31.39
CA TYR A 620 -5.47 -21.34 31.48
C TYR A 620 -4.60 -21.19 32.74
N ARG A 621 -4.35 -19.96 33.20
CA ARG A 621 -3.44 -19.69 34.33
C ARG A 621 -4.12 -19.66 35.69
N LEU A 622 -5.41 -19.35 35.76
CA LEU A 622 -6.15 -19.26 37.03
C LEU A 622 -7.26 -20.32 37.13
N VAL A 623 -8.15 -20.42 36.14
CA VAL A 623 -9.36 -21.25 36.26
C VAL A 623 -9.05 -22.75 36.14
N ASP A 624 -8.20 -23.14 35.19
CA ASP A 624 -7.81 -24.54 35.00
C ASP A 624 -7.04 -25.11 36.22
N PRO A 625 -6.05 -24.40 36.81
CA PRO A 625 -5.39 -24.87 38.03
C PRO A 625 -6.31 -24.88 39.26
N LEU A 626 -7.28 -23.96 39.40
CA LEU A 626 -8.31 -24.04 40.46
C LEU A 626 -9.11 -25.33 40.32
N SER A 627 -9.47 -25.67 39.09
CA SER A 627 -10.23 -26.87 38.76
C SER A 627 -9.42 -28.15 39.00
N ALA A 628 -8.13 -28.14 38.64
CA ALA A 628 -7.21 -29.25 38.89
C ALA A 628 -7.00 -29.50 40.39
N TYR A 629 -6.96 -28.44 41.21
CA TYR A 629 -6.75 -28.55 42.66
C TYR A 629 -7.86 -29.35 43.36
N TRP A 630 -9.13 -28.93 43.21
CA TRP A 630 -10.23 -29.62 43.87
C TRP A 630 -10.39 -31.05 43.35
N LEU A 631 -10.13 -31.29 42.05
CA LEU A 631 -10.16 -32.63 41.47
C LEU A 631 -9.10 -33.54 42.10
N GLY A 632 -7.87 -33.04 42.27
CA GLY A 632 -6.80 -33.78 42.94
C GLY A 632 -7.12 -34.11 44.40
N MET A 633 -7.68 -33.15 45.14
CA MET A 633 -8.11 -33.32 46.53
C MET A 633 -9.27 -34.31 46.67
N LEU A 634 -10.22 -34.26 45.75
CA LEU A 634 -11.39 -35.15 45.72
C LEU A 634 -10.98 -36.59 45.39
N ILE A 635 -10.04 -36.81 44.47
CA ILE A 635 -9.45 -38.13 44.21
C ILE A 635 -8.82 -38.70 45.48
N CYS A 636 -8.04 -37.89 46.22
CA CYS A 636 -7.47 -38.30 47.50
C CYS A 636 -8.55 -38.70 48.51
N CYS A 637 -9.62 -37.89 48.67
CA CYS A 637 -10.72 -38.20 49.57
C CYS A 637 -11.42 -39.52 49.20
N PHE A 638 -11.79 -39.70 47.94
CA PHE A 638 -12.47 -40.93 47.50
C PHE A 638 -11.60 -42.17 47.67
N THR A 639 -10.28 -42.05 47.54
CA THR A 639 -9.36 -43.18 47.80
C THR A 639 -9.27 -43.56 49.28
N PHE A 640 -9.55 -42.66 50.24
CA PHE A 640 -9.51 -42.99 51.67
C PHE A 640 -10.66 -43.91 52.12
N ILE A 641 -11.82 -43.85 51.48
CA ILE A 641 -12.99 -44.68 51.84
C ILE A 641 -12.68 -46.20 51.74
N PRO A 642 -12.19 -46.73 50.59
CA PRO A 642 -11.82 -48.15 50.52
C PRO A 642 -10.61 -48.48 51.40
N VAL A 643 -9.68 -47.54 51.62
CA VAL A 643 -8.55 -47.73 52.54
C VAL A 643 -9.04 -47.98 53.96
N LEU A 644 -10.02 -47.22 54.45
CA LEU A 644 -10.59 -47.42 55.78
C LEU A 644 -11.19 -48.82 55.94
N PHE A 645 -11.93 -49.29 54.94
CA PHE A 645 -12.53 -50.63 54.96
C PHE A 645 -11.46 -51.73 55.02
N VAL A 646 -10.47 -51.66 54.13
CA VAL A 646 -9.36 -52.63 54.08
C VAL A 646 -8.53 -52.57 55.37
N ALA A 647 -8.25 -51.38 55.87
CA ALA A 647 -7.50 -51.16 57.11
C ALA A 647 -8.24 -51.79 58.31
N HIS A 648 -9.54 -51.52 58.47
CA HIS A 648 -10.33 -52.10 59.56
C HIS A 648 -10.32 -53.63 59.52
N HIS A 649 -10.55 -54.23 58.35
CA HIS A 649 -10.49 -55.69 58.20
C HIS A 649 -9.10 -56.26 58.55
N LEU A 650 -8.03 -55.61 58.10
CA LEU A 650 -6.67 -56.01 58.38
C LEU A 650 -6.34 -55.89 59.88
N MET A 651 -6.83 -54.84 60.54
CA MET A 651 -6.71 -54.62 61.98
C MET A 651 -7.41 -55.72 62.79
N CYS A 652 -8.65 -56.08 62.42
CA CYS A 652 -9.37 -57.20 63.05
C CYS A 652 -8.62 -58.53 62.87
N LEU A 653 -8.08 -58.77 61.69
CA LEU A 653 -7.32 -59.99 61.39
C LEU A 653 -6.02 -60.07 62.19
N TRP A 654 -5.27 -58.97 62.31
CA TRP A 654 -4.05 -58.91 63.12
C TRP A 654 -4.32 -59.09 64.62
N LYS A 655 -5.40 -58.52 65.16
CA LYS A 655 -5.82 -58.76 66.56
C LYS A 655 -6.19 -60.22 66.81
N ARG A 656 -6.98 -60.83 65.93
CA ARG A 656 -7.40 -62.24 66.08
C ARG A 656 -6.22 -63.20 66.04
N LEU A 657 -5.27 -62.98 65.14
CA LEU A 657 -4.09 -63.84 65.02
C LEU A 657 -3.18 -63.78 66.26
N HIS A 658 -3.24 -62.70 67.04
CA HIS A 658 -2.50 -62.56 68.29
C HIS A 658 -3.18 -63.27 69.47
N SER A 659 -4.51 -63.18 69.59
CA SER A 659 -5.28 -63.85 70.67
C SER A 659 -5.08 -65.37 70.69
N TYR A 660 -4.86 -66.00 69.53
CA TYR A 660 -4.57 -67.43 69.43
C TYR A 660 -3.17 -67.83 69.94
N ARG A 661 -2.25 -66.90 70.19
CA ARG A 661 -0.91 -67.21 70.71
C ARG A 661 -0.81 -67.23 72.26
N VAL A 662 -1.85 -66.85 73.02
CA VAL A 662 -1.71 -66.51 74.47
C VAL A 662 -2.58 -67.30 75.48
N ALA A 663 -3.32 -68.37 75.14
CA ALA A 663 -3.93 -69.25 76.19
C ALA A 663 -4.11 -70.72 75.73
N PRO A 664 -3.71 -71.70 76.55
CA PRO A 664 -4.53 -72.18 77.68
C PRO A 664 -3.73 -72.15 79.02
N ILE A 665 -4.28 -71.73 80.17
CA ILE A 665 -5.07 -72.53 81.13
C ILE A 665 -5.72 -71.57 82.17
N ALA A 666 -7.03 -71.78 82.40
CA ALA A 666 -7.89 -71.53 83.57
C ALA A 666 -8.17 -70.12 84.18
N ALA A 667 -9.48 -69.92 84.41
CA ALA A 667 -10.20 -69.06 85.36
C ALA A 667 -10.52 -67.58 85.00
N VAL A 668 -11.63 -67.45 84.26
CA VAL A 668 -12.76 -66.50 84.36
C VAL A 668 -12.61 -65.25 85.24
N LEU A 669 -12.50 -64.10 84.59
CA LEU A 669 -13.19 -62.84 84.93
C LEU A 669 -13.57 -62.14 83.60
N PRO A 670 -14.73 -61.45 83.52
CA PRO A 670 -15.31 -61.02 82.24
C PRO A 670 -14.60 -59.78 81.70
N MET A 671 -13.92 -59.90 80.55
CA MET A 671 -13.40 -58.75 79.80
C MET A 671 -14.50 -58.12 78.94
N THR A 672 -14.74 -56.85 79.20
CA THR A 672 -15.52 -55.92 78.39
C THR A 672 -14.81 -55.66 77.06
N GLY A 673 -15.26 -56.30 75.97
CA GLY A 673 -14.75 -56.09 74.61
C GLY A 673 -15.84 -56.24 73.55
N CYS A 674 -15.74 -55.47 72.47
CA CYS A 674 -16.76 -55.39 71.40
C CYS A 674 -17.08 -56.78 70.80
N PRO A 675 -18.34 -57.24 70.83
CA PRO A 675 -18.71 -58.63 70.54
C PRO A 675 -18.42 -59.08 69.10
N THR A 676 -18.39 -58.15 68.14
CA THR A 676 -18.06 -58.44 66.73
C THR A 676 -16.60 -58.84 66.52
N CYS A 677 -15.70 -58.43 67.42
CA CYS A 677 -14.27 -58.74 67.35
C CYS A 677 -13.88 -59.95 68.21
N THR A 678 -14.74 -60.39 69.14
CA THR A 678 -14.44 -61.46 70.12
C THR A 678 -15.28 -62.72 69.95
N GLY A 679 -16.44 -62.67 69.26
CA GLY A 679 -17.16 -63.85 68.78
C GLY A 679 -18.08 -64.59 69.77
N ALA A 680 -18.59 -63.96 70.83
CA ALA A 680 -19.54 -64.59 71.78
C ALA A 680 -21.03 -64.24 71.48
N PRO A 681 -22.01 -65.17 71.65
CA PRO A 681 -23.42 -64.96 71.30
C PRO A 681 -24.27 -64.19 72.34
N PHE A 682 -25.20 -63.35 71.86
CA PHE A 682 -26.09 -62.43 72.61
C PHE A 682 -27.49 -63.03 72.88
N VAL A 683 -28.06 -62.86 74.08
CA VAL A 683 -29.43 -63.33 74.45
C VAL A 683 -30.27 -62.16 75.01
N PRO A 684 -31.37 -61.72 74.35
CA PRO A 684 -32.25 -60.65 74.85
C PRO A 684 -33.41 -61.16 75.76
N PRO A 685 -33.94 -60.33 76.69
CA PRO A 685 -35.14 -60.65 77.48
C PRO A 685 -36.47 -60.46 76.70
N PRO A 686 -37.56 -61.18 77.04
CA PRO A 686 -38.79 -61.27 76.23
C PRO A 686 -39.73 -60.05 76.32
N ILE A 687 -40.40 -59.76 75.19
CA ILE A 687 -41.31 -58.62 74.95
C ILE A 687 -42.78 -59.10 74.98
N ILE A 688 -43.65 -58.45 75.77
CA ILE A 688 -45.12 -58.66 75.75
C ILE A 688 -45.74 -57.63 74.80
N THR A 689 -46.55 -58.07 73.84
CA THR A 689 -47.27 -57.22 72.87
C THR A 689 -48.77 -57.23 73.15
N CYS A 690 -49.41 -56.05 73.18
CA CYS A 690 -50.86 -55.91 73.31
C CYS A 690 -51.50 -55.76 71.91
N THR A 691 -52.60 -56.47 71.63
CA THR A 691 -53.39 -56.36 70.39
C THR A 691 -54.88 -56.24 70.72
N GLY A 692 -55.62 -55.42 69.96
CA GLY A 692 -57.10 -55.43 69.94
C GLY A 692 -57.78 -54.17 70.49
N ALA A 693 -58.74 -53.66 69.72
CA ALA A 693 -59.52 -52.44 69.97
C ALA A 693 -60.44 -52.56 71.20
N HIS A 694 -60.26 -51.66 72.17
CA HIS A 694 -61.28 -50.98 72.99
C HIS A 694 -60.54 -49.94 73.84
N GLU A 695 -61.13 -48.75 74.00
CA GLU A 695 -60.59 -47.68 74.84
C GLU A 695 -60.38 -48.11 76.30
N THR A 696 -59.46 -47.40 76.95
CA THR A 696 -59.19 -47.30 78.41
C THR A 696 -58.11 -48.22 79.01
N PHE A 697 -57.11 -47.57 79.63
CA PHE A 697 -56.03 -48.09 80.49
C PHE A 697 -54.78 -48.73 79.85
N CYS A 698 -53.83 -47.86 79.46
CA CYS A 698 -52.40 -48.12 79.68
C CYS A 698 -51.76 -46.81 80.16
N VAL A 699 -51.98 -46.46 81.43
CA VAL A 699 -51.33 -45.31 82.09
C VAL A 699 -50.29 -45.82 83.08
N CYS A 700 -49.04 -45.44 82.77
CA CYS A 700 -47.92 -44.96 83.59
C CYS A 700 -47.55 -45.62 84.94
N THR A 701 -46.24 -45.65 85.19
CA THR A 701 -45.56 -44.95 86.31
C THR A 701 -44.04 -45.02 86.09
N GLU A 702 -43.38 -43.90 85.79
CA GLU A 702 -42.76 -42.92 86.71
C GLU A 702 -41.32 -43.27 87.11
N GLY A 703 -40.41 -42.33 86.82
CA GLY A 703 -38.99 -42.34 87.19
C GLY A 703 -38.42 -40.93 87.08
N ARG A 704 -38.56 -40.18 88.17
CA ARG A 704 -38.42 -38.74 88.42
C ARG A 704 -36.95 -38.27 88.56
N GLN A 705 -36.75 -36.95 88.38
CA GLN A 705 -35.76 -36.06 89.07
C GLN A 705 -34.26 -36.16 88.69
N ASN A 706 -33.44 -35.10 88.54
CA ASN A 706 -33.34 -33.72 89.07
C ASN A 706 -32.65 -32.80 88.00
N ARG A 707 -32.96 -31.51 87.76
CA ARG A 707 -32.71 -30.25 88.54
C ARG A 707 -31.23 -30.10 88.95
N THR A 708 -30.47 -29.03 88.64
CA THR A 708 -30.57 -27.57 88.99
C THR A 708 -29.53 -26.77 88.17
N ASP A 709 -29.87 -25.60 87.58
CA ASP A 709 -29.61 -24.18 87.99
C ASP A 709 -28.13 -23.72 87.92
N GLY A 710 -27.73 -22.49 87.53
CA GLY A 710 -28.39 -21.19 87.24
C GLY A 710 -27.46 -20.32 86.37
N GLY A 711 -27.70 -19.05 86.00
CA GLY A 711 -28.62 -18.02 86.47
C GLY A 711 -27.84 -16.74 86.85
N ALA A 712 -28.16 -15.62 86.19
CA ALA A 712 -27.74 -14.22 86.42
C ALA A 712 -26.34 -13.78 85.94
#